data_AF-A0A535BXL0-F1
#
_entry.id   AF-A0A535BXL0-F1
#
_cell.length_a   1.000
_cell.length_b   1.000
_cell.length_c   1.000
_cell.angle_alpha   90.00
_cell.angle_beta   90.00
_cell.angle_gamma   90.00
#
_symmetry.space_group_name_H-M   'P 1'
#
loop_
_entity.id
_entity.type
_entity.pdbx_description
1 polymer ?
#
loop_
_entity_poly.entity_id
_entity_poly.type
_entity_poly.pdbx_seq_one_letter_code
_entity_poly.pdbx_strand_id
1 'polypeptide(L)'
;MRREPWREDLITGLLSTTLVAGLFLDGWNHINLQNGALGSFFTVWHALLYAGFTATFLWVATRNPHLFVQGVRPEPYFHRFLGIPMRYPLAMLGFVLAMVGMFGDLLWHSEFGEENGVARVIAPFHLLLFAGAAALVSAGLRSGWYAPAWYPRDSSFRRLFPTLLSLTLATAVAAFMFQWLSAFLDWTPSLPLGRMPSSLQADVRVRYTAEFTAVARVLATNIILLAPLFLALRRWQLPFGSATFLMTVVSAAMSGLTTFDLGWSIVAGTIGGFLFDTIIALTRPDASHTFGYRLAAFAVPPVMWSVYFAIIWVFYGIVWPFDLMLGTVGLAAISAALLSYVAISPAVPVSVGEVERTEALAPRTVQGTVVPVAAAAAVAETRDTRPAVATPPSASRRSFLKGVGLGIGAAAVVGAGAGATYAVVNRQLNPNNFSRMFPDLQSFFHDIVPAGATDQLREAMRDVGRPGGLLDAKDALDRGPVALIADGSVNGNNPPTNPDNPTHTAGVTFFGQFMDLDITFDARSTLGVPTDPYATQNAHVAAFDLDTIYGLGPFVTPQYYEKDDPLKLRIESGGVFEDLPRNADLMPIIPDPRTDQHLMISGLHCAFILFHNRTVDYVRQTSGLTDPPAIFAEAKRLVTWHYHWLILSEFLPLFVGPAMTDEVLSRGRRYYKPDLGLATMPVEFQGACFRLGHTMIRPSYRANLKGDGGKPFFGLIFDPALGDLAPAPGVDPGDLRGGFRAPRRFIGWQTFFNFNDNEVKPNKQMDTHISSPLFTLPLAAIASHKAPIALMQRNLLRHITWSMPSGQAIARAIGAEVLSAGDLEELTAYDMQLERNTPLFYYMLREAQLVPDTDIGKNAGGFHLGPVGGRIVAEVVIGLLDSDPNSYLVQQPGWTPTLQRPGPSFRMTDFLTFAGVDPATRRTKRPDLA
;
A
#
# COMPACT_ATOMS: atom_id res chain seq x y z
N MET A 1 -32.52 45.62 20.92
CA MET A 1 -31.96 45.89 19.57
C MET A 1 -31.69 44.54 18.91
N ARG A 2 -32.48 44.15 17.89
CA ARG A 2 -32.28 42.89 17.16
C ARG A 2 -30.97 42.98 16.37
N ARG A 3 -29.95 42.20 16.74
CA ARG A 3 -28.72 42.12 15.94
C ARG A 3 -29.02 41.30 14.69
N GLU A 4 -28.75 41.87 13.53
CA GLU A 4 -28.86 41.20 12.23
C GLU A 4 -27.94 39.96 12.20
N PRO A 5 -28.46 38.74 11.96
CA PRO A 5 -27.66 37.51 12.00
C PRO A 5 -26.61 37.47 10.90
N TRP A 6 -26.78 38.24 9.82
CA TRP A 6 -25.88 38.27 8.67
C TRP A 6 -24.41 38.47 9.05
N ARG A 7 -24.11 39.42 9.96
CA ARG A 7 -22.71 39.67 10.38
C ARG A 7 -22.13 38.49 11.13
N GLU A 8 -22.93 37.84 11.97
CA GLU A 8 -22.48 36.71 12.78
C GLU A 8 -22.32 35.46 11.92
N ASP A 9 -23.20 35.26 10.94
CA ASP A 9 -23.10 34.16 9.98
C ASP A 9 -21.91 34.37 9.03
N LEU A 10 -21.60 35.62 8.65
CA LEU A 10 -20.40 35.93 7.87
C LEU A 10 -19.12 35.59 8.66
N ILE A 11 -19.04 36.01 9.93
CA ILE A 11 -17.90 35.67 10.79
C ILE A 11 -17.77 34.14 10.93
N THR A 12 -18.90 33.45 11.13
CA THR A 12 -18.92 31.97 11.19
C THR A 12 -18.38 31.35 9.90
N GLY A 13 -18.79 31.88 8.75
CA GLY A 13 -18.31 31.45 7.43
C GLY A 13 -16.81 31.69 7.25
N LEU A 14 -16.29 32.86 7.63
CA LEU A 14 -14.87 33.20 7.49
C LEU A 14 -13.97 32.32 8.39
N LEU A 15 -14.39 32.05 9.63
CA LEU A 15 -13.68 31.13 10.52
C LEU A 15 -13.72 29.69 9.98
N SER A 16 -14.86 29.28 9.43
CA SER A 16 -15.02 27.99 8.76
C SER A 16 -14.13 27.88 7.52
N THR A 17 -13.89 28.98 6.80
CA THR A 17 -12.93 29.01 5.69
C THR A 17 -11.52 28.69 6.18
N THR A 18 -11.09 29.20 7.34
CA THR A 18 -9.79 28.84 7.92
C THR A 18 -9.69 27.33 8.21
N LEU A 19 -10.75 26.73 8.74
CA LEU A 19 -10.83 25.29 8.97
C LEU A 19 -10.68 24.50 7.67
N VAL A 20 -11.48 24.82 6.65
CA VAL A 20 -11.46 24.07 5.37
C VAL A 20 -10.17 24.33 4.59
N ALA A 21 -9.64 25.56 4.60
CA ALA A 21 -8.33 25.85 4.01
C ALA A 21 -7.22 25.04 4.72
N GLY A 22 -7.28 24.91 6.04
CA GLY A 22 -6.40 24.04 6.81
C GLY A 22 -6.53 22.57 6.40
N LEU A 23 -7.76 22.07 6.21
CA LEU A 23 -8.02 20.70 5.75
C LEU A 23 -7.38 20.43 4.38
N PHE A 24 -7.56 21.34 3.43
CA PHE A 24 -6.99 21.19 2.08
C PHE A 24 -5.47 21.37 2.06
N LEU A 25 -4.92 22.26 2.89
CA LEU A 25 -3.47 22.42 3.06
C LEU A 25 -2.83 21.16 3.64
N ASP A 26 -3.48 20.56 4.62
CA ASP A 26 -3.03 19.32 5.25
C ASP A 26 -3.12 18.13 4.28
N GLY A 27 -4.24 18.00 3.57
CA GLY A 27 -4.37 17.02 2.48
C GLY A 27 -3.32 17.18 1.38
N TRP A 28 -2.99 18.43 1.00
CA TRP A 28 -1.90 18.72 0.06
C TRP A 28 -0.55 18.25 0.61
N ASN A 29 -0.24 18.52 1.89
CA ASN A 29 0.98 18.04 2.53
C ASN A 29 1.06 16.51 2.51
N HIS A 30 -0.04 15.81 2.82
CA HIS A 30 -0.10 14.35 2.77
C HIS A 30 0.18 13.81 1.36
N ILE A 31 -0.38 14.43 0.32
CA ILE A 31 -0.22 13.99 -1.07
C ILE A 31 1.19 14.31 -1.60
N ASN A 32 1.69 15.52 -1.37
CA ASN A 32 2.86 16.04 -2.09
C ASN A 32 4.18 15.95 -1.31
N LEU A 33 4.15 16.09 0.03
CA LEU A 33 5.37 16.09 0.85
C LEU A 33 5.60 14.76 1.55
N GLN A 34 4.52 14.10 1.98
CA GLN A 34 4.61 12.82 2.70
C GLN A 34 4.50 11.61 1.78
N ASN A 35 4.35 11.80 0.45
CA ASN A 35 4.14 10.73 -0.54
C ASN A 35 3.01 9.77 -0.13
N GLY A 36 1.98 10.30 0.52
CA GLY A 36 0.91 9.51 1.07
C GLY A 36 1.28 8.70 2.30
N ALA A 37 2.27 9.08 3.12
CA ALA A 37 2.45 8.60 4.50
C ALA A 37 1.65 9.47 5.50
N LEU A 38 1.38 8.94 6.70
CA LEU A 38 0.90 9.74 7.83
C LEU A 38 2.13 10.37 8.49
N GLY A 39 2.22 11.70 8.49
CA GLY A 39 3.21 12.41 9.30
C GLY A 39 2.85 12.40 10.79
N SER A 40 3.71 12.96 11.63
CA SER A 40 3.39 13.20 13.05
C SER A 40 2.00 13.85 13.22
N PHE A 41 1.21 13.34 14.16
CA PHE A 41 -0.12 13.89 14.51
C PHE A 41 -0.06 15.41 14.79
N PHE A 42 1.08 15.90 15.30
CA PHE A 42 1.33 17.34 15.47
C PHE A 42 2.41 17.80 14.48
N THR A 43 1.98 18.37 13.35
CA THR A 43 2.86 19.10 12.43
C THR A 43 2.40 20.55 12.26
N VAL A 44 3.29 21.39 11.72
CA VAL A 44 2.94 22.77 11.34
C VAL A 44 1.81 22.82 10.29
N TRP A 45 1.65 21.77 9.48
CA TRP A 45 0.63 21.69 8.43
C TRP A 45 -0.78 21.55 9.01
N HIS A 46 -0.92 20.81 10.11
CA HIS A 46 -2.18 20.69 10.86
C HIS A 46 -2.56 21.98 11.62
N ALA A 47 -1.61 22.91 11.84
CA ALA A 47 -1.83 24.06 12.71
C ALA A 47 -3.01 24.95 12.24
N LEU A 48 -3.13 25.17 10.93
CA LEU A 48 -4.22 25.97 10.37
C LEU A 48 -5.58 25.28 10.52
N LEU A 49 -5.61 23.94 10.36
CA LEU A 49 -6.80 23.12 10.58
C LEU A 49 -7.26 23.21 12.03
N TYR A 50 -6.36 23.00 13.00
CA TYR A 50 -6.68 23.06 14.43
C TYR A 50 -7.08 24.47 14.88
N ALA A 51 -6.39 25.50 14.38
CA ALA A 51 -6.72 26.89 14.65
C ALA A 51 -8.12 27.23 14.11
N GLY A 52 -8.42 26.85 12.87
CA GLY A 52 -9.72 27.05 12.24
C GLY A 52 -10.84 26.31 13.00
N PHE A 53 -10.59 25.05 13.37
CA PHE A 53 -11.53 24.25 14.16
C PHE A 53 -11.84 24.90 15.51
N THR A 54 -10.80 25.24 16.26
CA THR A 54 -10.90 25.84 17.60
C THR A 54 -11.57 27.21 17.54
N ALA A 55 -11.17 28.08 16.60
CA ALA A 55 -11.73 29.42 16.48
C ALA A 55 -13.21 29.38 16.08
N THR A 56 -13.58 28.52 15.14
CA THR A 56 -14.98 28.34 14.71
C THR A 56 -15.82 27.80 15.87
N PHE A 57 -15.31 26.82 16.62
CA PHE A 57 -15.98 26.30 17.80
C PHE A 57 -16.18 27.35 18.88
N LEU A 58 -15.13 28.05 19.31
CA LEU A 58 -15.21 29.09 20.34
C LEU A 58 -16.19 30.19 19.93
N TRP A 59 -16.18 30.58 18.66
CA TRP A 59 -17.16 31.50 18.12
C TRP A 59 -18.59 30.98 18.26
N VAL A 60 -18.87 29.78 17.75
CA VAL A 60 -20.21 29.17 17.80
C VAL A 60 -20.68 28.97 19.25
N ALA A 61 -19.81 28.49 20.14
CA ALA A 61 -20.10 28.27 21.54
C ALA A 61 -20.48 29.59 22.24
N THR A 62 -19.73 30.68 22.04
CA THR A 62 -20.01 31.98 22.66
C THR A 62 -21.31 32.63 22.19
N ARG A 63 -21.89 32.20 21.06
CA ARG A 63 -23.22 32.64 20.58
C ARG A 63 -24.39 31.88 21.22
N ASN A 64 -24.11 31.00 22.18
CA ASN A 64 -25.09 30.25 22.98
C ASN A 64 -25.10 30.77 24.44
N PRO A 65 -25.66 31.97 24.72
CA PRO A 65 -25.53 32.64 26.03
C PRO A 65 -26.13 31.85 27.20
N HIS A 66 -27.11 30.99 26.95
CA HIS A 66 -27.73 30.11 27.95
C HIS A 66 -26.78 29.04 28.51
N LEU A 67 -25.66 28.74 27.82
CA LEU A 67 -24.58 27.90 28.38
C LEU A 67 -23.82 28.60 29.51
N PHE A 68 -23.88 29.92 29.59
CA PHE A 68 -23.04 30.73 30.48
C PHE A 68 -23.83 31.63 31.44
N VAL A 69 -25.14 31.79 31.23
CA VAL A 69 -26.02 32.66 32.01
C VAL A 69 -27.35 31.95 32.26
N GLN A 70 -27.66 31.68 33.53
CA GLN A 70 -28.94 31.08 33.93
C GLN A 70 -30.11 32.04 33.62
N GLY A 71 -31.20 31.50 33.09
CA GLY A 71 -32.45 32.24 32.83
C GLY A 71 -32.55 32.92 31.45
N VAL A 72 -31.47 32.95 30.65
CA VAL A 72 -31.52 33.49 29.28
C VAL A 72 -32.10 32.45 28.33
N ARG A 73 -33.28 32.71 27.76
CA ARG A 73 -33.84 31.91 26.67
C ARG A 73 -33.46 32.57 25.34
N PRO A 74 -32.65 31.94 24.48
CA PRO A 74 -32.35 32.52 23.17
C PRO A 74 -33.62 32.60 22.32
N GLU A 75 -33.73 33.66 21.51
CA GLU A 75 -34.83 33.80 20.54
C GLU A 75 -34.87 32.59 19.59
N PRO A 76 -36.07 32.16 19.15
CA PRO A 76 -36.24 30.87 18.52
C PRO A 76 -35.76 30.90 17.07
N TYR A 77 -34.60 30.29 16.83
CA TYR A 77 -34.21 29.75 15.51
C TYR A 77 -34.22 28.20 15.55
N PHE A 78 -35.09 27.62 16.38
CA PHE A 78 -34.93 26.27 16.96
C PHE A 78 -35.38 25.07 16.12
N HIS A 79 -34.60 23.98 16.26
CA HIS A 79 -35.03 22.59 16.15
C HIS A 79 -35.07 21.93 17.54
N ARG A 80 -36.12 21.14 17.85
CA ARG A 80 -36.49 20.65 19.19
C ARG A 80 -35.80 19.36 19.68
N PHE A 81 -34.63 19.00 19.16
CA PHE A 81 -34.13 17.61 19.26
C PHE A 81 -33.35 17.25 20.55
N LEU A 82 -32.84 18.23 21.31
CA LEU A 82 -31.99 17.97 22.50
C LEU A 82 -32.54 18.52 23.83
N GLY A 83 -33.75 19.09 23.85
CA GLY A 83 -34.34 19.69 25.06
C GLY A 83 -33.64 20.96 25.58
N ILE A 84 -32.51 21.37 24.98
CA ILE A 84 -31.72 22.55 25.36
C ILE A 84 -31.81 23.59 24.23
N PRO A 85 -32.10 24.86 24.55
CA PRO A 85 -32.20 25.89 23.53
C PRO A 85 -30.82 26.37 23.05
N MET A 86 -30.15 25.61 22.16
CA MET A 86 -28.95 25.99 21.36
C MET A 86 -29.20 26.69 20.00
N ARG A 87 -28.53 27.80 19.69
CA ARG A 87 -28.59 28.50 18.38
C ARG A 87 -27.99 27.67 17.23
N TYR A 88 -26.94 26.89 17.49
CA TYR A 88 -26.27 26.03 16.50
C TYR A 88 -26.11 24.59 17.01
N PRO A 89 -27.22 23.83 17.19
CA PRO A 89 -27.18 22.54 17.90
C PRO A 89 -26.33 21.49 17.18
N LEU A 90 -26.46 21.37 15.85
CA LEU A 90 -25.65 20.43 15.07
C LEU A 90 -24.18 20.81 15.01
N ALA A 91 -23.82 22.10 15.05
CA ALA A 91 -22.42 22.52 15.08
C ALA A 91 -21.76 22.13 16.41
N MET A 92 -22.52 22.17 17.51
CA MET A 92 -22.06 21.77 18.83
C MET A 92 -21.95 20.25 18.96
N LEU A 93 -22.89 19.50 18.38
CA LEU A 93 -22.73 18.05 18.19
C LEU A 93 -21.51 17.74 17.32
N GLY A 94 -21.29 18.50 16.25
CA GLY A 94 -20.13 18.36 15.38
C GLY A 94 -18.80 18.50 16.14
N PHE A 95 -18.73 19.43 17.10
CA PHE A 95 -17.58 19.53 18.00
C PHE A 95 -17.37 18.27 18.85
N VAL A 96 -18.45 17.74 19.46
CA VAL A 96 -18.36 16.51 20.24
C VAL A 96 -17.89 15.34 19.37
N LEU A 97 -18.45 15.20 18.17
CA LEU A 97 -18.04 14.16 17.21
C LEU A 97 -16.59 14.31 16.80
N ALA A 98 -16.11 15.54 16.57
CA ALA A 98 -14.72 15.78 16.22
C ALA A 98 -13.76 15.53 17.40
N MET A 99 -14.16 15.77 18.65
CA MET A 99 -13.34 15.43 19.81
C MET A 99 -13.25 13.91 19.99
N VAL A 100 -14.37 13.20 19.88
CA VAL A 100 -14.38 11.73 19.87
C VAL A 100 -13.57 11.19 18.70
N GLY A 101 -13.72 11.79 17.52
CA GLY A 101 -12.91 11.53 16.33
C GLY A 101 -11.43 11.71 16.63
N MET A 102 -11.00 12.87 17.10
CA MET A 102 -9.59 13.19 17.34
C MET A 102 -8.91 12.28 18.37
N PHE A 103 -9.54 12.05 19.52
CA PHE A 103 -8.96 11.17 20.55
C PHE A 103 -9.06 9.70 20.17
N GLY A 104 -10.15 9.31 19.49
CA GLY A 104 -10.31 7.98 18.96
C GLY A 104 -9.32 7.67 17.84
N ASP A 105 -9.00 8.65 16.99
CA ASP A 105 -8.00 8.56 15.92
C ASP A 105 -6.59 8.38 16.50
N LEU A 106 -6.25 9.16 17.53
CA LEU A 106 -4.99 9.00 18.26
C LEU A 106 -4.86 7.60 18.87
N LEU A 107 -5.92 7.11 19.52
CA LEU A 107 -5.95 5.76 20.09
C LEU A 107 -5.88 4.69 18.99
N TRP A 108 -6.63 4.89 17.91
CA TRP A 108 -6.68 3.97 16.79
C TRP A 108 -5.33 3.80 16.12
N HIS A 109 -4.62 4.90 15.86
CA HIS A 109 -3.26 4.82 15.33
C HIS A 109 -2.28 4.20 16.33
N SER A 110 -2.49 4.39 17.64
CA SER A 110 -1.66 3.73 18.66
C SER A 110 -1.88 2.22 18.77
N GLU A 111 -3.09 1.73 18.46
CA GLU A 111 -3.47 0.32 18.62
C GLU A 111 -3.41 -0.48 17.30
N PHE A 112 -3.76 0.14 16.17
CA PHE A 112 -3.95 -0.53 14.87
C PHE A 112 -3.02 -0.04 13.76
N GLY A 113 -2.19 0.98 14.03
CA GLY A 113 -1.27 1.57 13.06
C GLY A 113 -1.96 2.53 12.06
N GLU A 114 -1.16 3.04 11.13
CA GLU A 114 -1.55 4.08 10.16
C GLU A 114 -2.25 3.52 8.91
N GLU A 115 -3.34 4.15 8.44
CA GLU A 115 -3.99 3.72 7.20
C GLU A 115 -3.32 4.26 5.91
N ASN A 116 -3.39 3.42 4.87
CA ASN A 116 -2.84 3.71 3.54
C ASN A 116 -3.93 3.80 2.47
N GLY A 117 -3.64 4.58 1.41
CA GLY A 117 -4.56 4.73 0.28
C GLY A 117 -5.94 5.27 0.69
N VAL A 118 -7.02 4.65 0.20
CA VAL A 118 -8.38 5.16 0.40
C VAL A 118 -8.79 5.02 1.87
N ALA A 119 -8.29 3.96 2.54
CA ALA A 119 -8.56 3.67 3.94
C ALA A 119 -8.23 4.86 4.86
N ARG A 120 -7.26 5.70 4.50
CA ARG A 120 -6.95 6.93 5.23
C ARG A 120 -8.14 7.88 5.34
N VAL A 121 -8.86 8.10 4.25
CA VAL A 121 -9.98 9.05 4.26
C VAL A 121 -11.22 8.42 4.89
N ILE A 122 -11.37 7.10 4.77
CA ILE A 122 -12.58 6.38 5.22
C ILE A 122 -12.41 5.68 6.57
N ALA A 123 -11.30 5.88 7.27
CA ALA A 123 -11.08 5.33 8.59
C ALA A 123 -12.19 5.79 9.54
N PRO A 124 -12.63 4.96 10.51
CA PRO A 124 -13.79 5.26 11.34
C PRO A 124 -13.73 6.62 12.04
N PHE A 125 -12.55 6.97 12.57
CA PHE A 125 -12.36 8.22 13.30
C PHE A 125 -12.14 9.44 12.39
N HIS A 126 -11.52 9.27 11.22
CA HIS A 126 -11.53 10.27 10.16
C HIS A 126 -12.97 10.60 9.69
N LEU A 127 -13.84 9.59 9.54
CA LEU A 127 -15.25 9.84 9.21
C LEU A 127 -15.97 10.64 10.29
N LEU A 128 -15.66 10.42 11.58
CA LEU A 128 -16.19 11.23 12.68
C LEU A 128 -15.65 12.68 12.65
N LEU A 129 -14.37 12.86 12.34
CA LEU A 129 -13.76 14.18 12.15
C LEU A 129 -14.42 14.94 10.99
N PHE A 130 -14.60 14.28 9.84
CA PHE A 130 -15.27 14.89 8.68
C PHE A 130 -16.74 15.19 8.95
N ALA A 131 -17.47 14.28 9.62
CA ALA A 131 -18.85 14.55 10.04
C ALA A 131 -18.92 15.74 11.01
N GLY A 132 -17.97 15.82 11.94
CA GLY A 132 -17.83 16.95 12.87
C GLY A 132 -17.55 18.27 12.16
N ALA A 133 -16.60 18.28 11.23
CA ALA A 133 -16.27 19.43 10.39
C ALA A 133 -17.47 19.85 9.52
N ALA A 134 -18.11 18.91 8.82
CA ALA A 134 -19.28 19.17 7.99
C ALA A 134 -20.43 19.78 8.81
N ALA A 135 -20.68 19.26 10.01
CA ALA A 135 -21.70 19.79 10.92
C ALA A 135 -21.35 21.20 11.43
N LEU A 136 -20.07 21.49 11.66
CA LEU A 136 -19.58 22.81 12.09
C LEU A 136 -19.69 23.85 10.97
N VAL A 137 -19.13 23.57 9.79
CA VAL A 137 -19.07 24.52 8.66
C VAL A 137 -20.44 24.83 8.05
N SER A 138 -21.43 23.93 8.22
CA SER A 138 -22.82 24.13 7.76
C SER A 138 -23.68 25.00 8.70
N ALA A 139 -23.08 25.59 9.75
CA ALA A 139 -23.78 26.45 10.69
C ALA A 139 -24.46 27.67 10.02
N GLY A 140 -23.75 28.35 9.11
CA GLY A 140 -24.29 29.50 8.37
C GLY A 140 -25.44 29.11 7.45
N LEU A 141 -25.34 27.97 6.75
CA LEU A 141 -26.39 27.43 5.90
C LEU A 141 -27.69 27.20 6.68
N ARG A 142 -27.60 26.53 7.84
CA ARG A 142 -28.77 26.26 8.69
C ARG A 142 -29.34 27.52 9.32
N SER A 143 -28.49 28.46 9.75
CA SER A 143 -28.93 29.77 10.24
C SER A 143 -29.79 30.46 9.18
N GLY A 144 -29.28 30.54 7.94
CA GLY A 144 -30.04 31.10 6.83
C GLY A 144 -31.35 30.37 6.55
N TRP A 145 -31.32 29.04 6.61
CA TRP A 145 -32.49 28.19 6.35
C TRP A 145 -33.67 28.51 7.28
N TYR A 146 -33.39 28.61 8.59
CA TYR A 146 -34.38 28.85 9.65
C TYR A 146 -34.64 30.33 9.93
N ALA A 147 -34.05 31.24 9.17
CA ALA A 147 -34.21 32.69 9.35
C ALA A 147 -34.88 33.38 8.14
N PRO A 148 -36.14 33.03 7.77
CA PRO A 148 -36.79 33.56 6.57
C PRO A 148 -36.98 35.08 6.54
N ALA A 149 -37.12 35.72 7.70
CA ALA A 149 -37.16 37.18 7.79
C ALA A 149 -35.83 37.85 7.36
N TRP A 150 -34.71 37.14 7.51
CA TRP A 150 -33.37 37.65 7.24
C TRP A 150 -32.82 37.16 5.92
N TYR A 151 -33.21 35.97 5.49
CA TYR A 151 -32.84 35.36 4.21
C TYR A 151 -34.12 34.99 3.44
N PRO A 152 -34.83 36.00 2.90
CA PRO A 152 -36.02 35.78 2.09
C PRO A 152 -35.69 34.97 0.83
N ARG A 153 -36.71 34.39 0.20
CA ARG A 153 -36.56 33.57 -1.02
C ARG A 153 -35.74 34.29 -2.09
N ASP A 154 -36.01 35.56 -2.35
CA ASP A 154 -35.36 36.39 -3.37
C ASP A 154 -34.17 37.18 -2.81
N SER A 155 -33.32 36.52 -2.01
CA SER A 155 -32.14 37.16 -1.44
C SER A 155 -31.12 37.54 -2.52
N SER A 156 -30.58 38.76 -2.46
CA SER A 156 -29.46 39.16 -3.31
C SER A 156 -28.19 38.35 -2.97
N PHE A 157 -27.25 38.27 -3.92
CA PHE A 157 -25.99 37.54 -3.73
C PHE A 157 -25.26 37.96 -2.44
N ARG A 158 -25.09 39.27 -2.22
CA ARG A 158 -24.44 39.81 -1.00
C ARG A 158 -25.16 39.40 0.28
N ARG A 159 -26.50 39.38 0.27
CA ARG A 159 -27.29 39.01 1.44
C ARG A 159 -27.22 37.50 1.70
N LEU A 160 -27.24 36.68 0.65
CA LEU A 160 -27.14 35.22 0.75
C LEU A 160 -25.71 34.71 0.98
N PHE A 161 -24.69 35.53 0.74
CA PHE A 161 -23.28 35.12 0.73
C PHE A 161 -22.84 34.29 1.95
N PRO A 162 -23.18 34.62 3.21
CA PRO A 162 -22.78 33.77 4.35
C PRO A 162 -23.33 32.34 4.29
N THR A 163 -24.59 32.20 3.86
CA THR A 163 -25.27 30.91 3.66
C THR A 163 -24.64 30.16 2.49
N LEU A 164 -24.35 30.86 1.39
CA LEU A 164 -23.71 30.31 0.20
C LEU A 164 -22.28 29.84 0.50
N LEU A 165 -21.48 30.64 1.21
CA LEU A 165 -20.13 30.28 1.64
C LEU A 165 -20.18 29.01 2.50
N SER A 166 -21.10 28.94 3.46
CA SER A 166 -21.29 27.75 4.31
C SER A 166 -21.68 26.50 3.50
N LEU A 167 -22.55 26.65 2.49
CA LEU A 167 -22.89 25.58 1.55
C LEU A 167 -21.66 25.13 0.75
N THR A 168 -20.90 26.07 0.17
CA THR A 168 -19.68 25.79 -0.59
C THR A 168 -18.64 25.07 0.25
N LEU A 169 -18.42 25.50 1.50
CA LEU A 169 -17.48 24.87 2.43
C LEU A 169 -17.93 23.45 2.81
N ALA A 170 -19.23 23.23 3.04
CA ALA A 170 -19.76 21.89 3.28
C ALA A 170 -19.59 20.99 2.04
N THR A 171 -19.80 21.52 0.84
CA THR A 171 -19.52 20.81 -0.41
C THR A 171 -18.04 20.50 -0.58
N ALA A 172 -17.14 21.42 -0.21
CA ALA A 172 -15.70 21.19 -0.27
C ALA A 172 -15.25 20.08 0.71
N VAL A 173 -15.81 20.04 1.93
CA VAL A 173 -15.57 18.93 2.87
C VAL A 173 -16.07 17.61 2.28
N ALA A 174 -17.27 17.58 1.68
CA ALA A 174 -17.77 16.38 1.01
C ALA A 174 -16.88 15.98 -0.18
N ALA A 175 -16.44 16.92 -1.00
CA ALA A 175 -15.54 16.66 -2.12
C ALA A 175 -14.19 16.09 -1.65
N PHE A 176 -13.63 16.61 -0.56
CA PHE A 176 -12.42 16.10 0.07
C PHE A 176 -12.61 14.66 0.58
N MET A 177 -13.74 14.37 1.23
CA MET A 177 -14.09 13.01 1.67
C MET A 177 -14.18 12.00 0.53
N PHE A 178 -14.39 12.45 -0.71
CA PHE A 178 -14.46 11.61 -1.91
C PHE A 178 -13.31 11.92 -2.88
N GLN A 179 -12.18 12.42 -2.38
CA GLN A 179 -11.09 12.91 -3.24
C GLN A 179 -10.56 11.88 -4.25
N TRP A 180 -10.55 10.58 -3.92
CA TRP A 180 -10.15 9.51 -4.85
C TRP A 180 -11.13 9.29 -6.02
N LEU A 181 -12.36 9.81 -5.90
CA LEU A 181 -13.40 9.84 -6.93
C LEU A 181 -13.58 11.24 -7.53
N SER A 182 -12.64 12.17 -7.33
CA SER A 182 -12.72 13.49 -7.97
C SER A 182 -12.23 13.44 -9.41
N ALA A 183 -12.91 14.15 -10.30
CA ALA A 183 -12.43 14.39 -11.67
C ALA A 183 -11.46 15.58 -11.77
N PHE A 184 -11.36 16.42 -10.74
CA PHE A 184 -10.47 17.59 -10.73
C PHE A 184 -9.11 17.30 -10.09
N LEU A 185 -8.89 16.06 -9.66
CA LEU A 185 -7.69 15.58 -8.97
C LEU A 185 -7.23 14.28 -9.66
N ASP A 186 -5.94 14.16 -9.93
CA ASP A 186 -5.35 12.88 -10.32
C ASP A 186 -4.49 12.34 -9.19
N TRP A 187 -4.86 11.18 -8.67
CA TRP A 187 -4.30 10.64 -7.42
C TRP A 187 -3.26 9.57 -7.70
N THR A 188 -2.03 9.75 -7.21
CA THR A 188 -0.89 8.87 -7.52
C THR A 188 -0.77 7.67 -6.57
N PRO A 189 -0.45 6.46 -7.08
CA PRO A 189 -0.30 6.12 -8.50
C PRO A 189 -1.68 6.12 -9.22
N SER A 190 -1.82 6.92 -10.28
CA SER A 190 -2.99 6.91 -11.15
C SER A 190 -2.72 6.04 -12.37
N LEU A 191 -3.76 5.37 -12.87
CA LEU A 191 -3.78 4.74 -14.19
C LEU A 191 -4.80 5.49 -15.05
N PRO A 192 -4.46 6.67 -15.59
CA PRO A 192 -5.40 7.47 -16.38
C PRO A 192 -5.75 6.68 -17.64
N LEU A 193 -7.04 6.50 -17.92
CA LEU A 193 -7.51 5.70 -19.05
C LEU A 193 -6.81 6.07 -20.38
N GLY A 194 -6.65 7.38 -20.63
CA GLY A 194 -6.03 7.89 -21.86
C GLY A 194 -4.50 7.89 -21.89
N ARG A 195 -3.84 7.47 -20.81
CA ARG A 195 -2.38 7.32 -20.72
C ARG A 195 -1.97 5.92 -20.25
N MET A 196 -2.92 4.99 -20.21
CA MET A 196 -2.66 3.62 -19.79
C MET A 196 -1.67 2.98 -20.77
N PRO A 197 -0.55 2.40 -20.29
CA PRO A 197 0.36 1.64 -21.13
C PRO A 197 -0.38 0.58 -21.92
N SER A 198 0.03 0.34 -23.17
CA SER A 198 -0.60 -0.67 -24.05
C SER A 198 -0.67 -2.05 -23.41
N SER A 199 0.30 -2.38 -22.55
CA SER A 199 0.34 -3.63 -21.78
C SER A 199 -0.79 -3.77 -20.76
N LEU A 200 -1.13 -2.67 -20.09
CA LEU A 200 -2.25 -2.62 -19.13
C LEU A 200 -3.60 -2.47 -19.84
N GLN A 201 -3.63 -1.93 -21.07
CA GLN A 201 -4.83 -1.91 -21.91
C GLN A 201 -5.20 -3.31 -22.43
N ALA A 202 -4.20 -4.19 -22.62
CA ALA A 202 -4.40 -5.57 -23.05
C ALA A 202 -4.99 -6.45 -21.94
N ASP A 203 -4.71 -6.13 -20.67
CA ASP A 203 -5.38 -6.76 -19.53
C ASP A 203 -6.81 -6.22 -19.39
N VAL A 204 -7.77 -7.06 -19.77
CA VAL A 204 -9.21 -6.75 -19.76
C VAL A 204 -9.69 -6.33 -18.37
N ARG A 205 -9.14 -6.90 -17.28
CA ARG A 205 -9.55 -6.54 -15.91
C ARG A 205 -9.02 -5.18 -15.51
N VAL A 206 -7.77 -4.88 -15.83
CA VAL A 206 -7.16 -3.57 -15.55
C VAL A 206 -7.85 -2.49 -16.37
N ARG A 207 -8.06 -2.74 -17.66
CA ARG A 207 -8.81 -1.86 -18.55
C ARG A 207 -10.22 -1.59 -18.02
N TYR A 208 -11.01 -2.63 -17.73
CA TYR A 208 -12.36 -2.44 -17.21
C TYR A 208 -12.37 -1.75 -15.85
N THR A 209 -11.45 -2.07 -14.94
CA THR A 209 -11.35 -1.40 -13.64
C THR A 209 -11.04 0.07 -13.79
N ALA A 210 -10.15 0.44 -14.71
CA ALA A 210 -9.84 1.83 -15.00
C ALA A 210 -11.01 2.55 -15.67
N GLU A 211 -11.69 1.92 -16.64
CA GLU A 211 -12.91 2.46 -17.25
C GLU A 211 -14.00 2.70 -16.19
N PHE A 212 -14.29 1.71 -15.33
CA PHE A 212 -15.25 1.85 -14.23
C PHE A 212 -14.88 2.97 -13.27
N THR A 213 -13.61 3.03 -12.84
CA THR A 213 -13.13 4.04 -11.91
C THR A 213 -13.20 5.44 -12.55
N ALA A 214 -12.86 5.56 -13.82
CA ALA A 214 -12.87 6.82 -14.55
C ALA A 214 -14.31 7.35 -14.71
N VAL A 215 -15.25 6.48 -15.09
CA VAL A 215 -16.68 6.83 -15.13
C VAL A 215 -17.20 7.22 -13.75
N ALA A 216 -16.86 6.46 -12.71
CA ALA A 216 -17.26 6.73 -11.33
C ALA A 216 -16.75 8.09 -10.84
N ARG A 217 -15.53 8.49 -11.19
CA ARG A 217 -14.97 9.82 -10.87
C ARG A 217 -15.83 10.97 -11.40
N VAL A 218 -16.24 10.86 -12.67
CA VAL A 218 -17.09 11.86 -13.32
C VAL A 218 -18.47 11.91 -12.65
N LEU A 219 -19.12 10.77 -12.45
CA LEU A 219 -20.47 10.71 -11.87
C LEU A 219 -20.52 11.17 -10.40
N ALA A 220 -19.54 10.75 -9.58
CA ALA A 220 -19.46 11.18 -8.18
C ALA A 220 -19.24 12.69 -8.08
N THR A 221 -18.30 13.23 -8.86
CA THR A 221 -18.04 14.68 -8.93
C THR A 221 -19.29 15.44 -9.38
N ASN A 222 -20.00 14.94 -10.40
CA ASN A 222 -21.23 15.54 -10.91
C ASN A 222 -22.30 15.69 -9.81
N ILE A 223 -22.53 14.63 -9.04
CA ILE A 223 -23.51 14.63 -7.95
C ILE A 223 -23.08 15.56 -6.81
N ILE A 224 -21.81 15.51 -6.40
CA ILE A 224 -21.27 16.34 -5.31
C ILE A 224 -21.42 17.84 -5.62
N LEU A 225 -21.23 18.25 -6.87
CA LEU A 225 -21.40 19.66 -7.26
C LEU A 225 -22.87 20.09 -7.38
N LEU A 226 -23.75 19.23 -7.92
CA LEU A 226 -25.14 19.61 -8.24
C LEU A 226 -26.12 19.43 -7.08
N ALA A 227 -25.96 18.39 -6.25
CA ALA A 227 -26.88 18.11 -5.15
C ALA A 227 -27.05 19.27 -4.15
N PRO A 228 -25.98 19.96 -3.72
CA PRO A 228 -26.08 21.11 -2.83
C PRO A 228 -26.84 22.28 -3.44
N LEU A 229 -26.73 22.49 -4.76
CA LEU A 229 -27.47 23.54 -5.47
C LEU A 229 -28.96 23.24 -5.50
N PHE A 230 -29.34 21.99 -5.81
CA PHE A 230 -30.75 21.57 -5.76
C PHE A 230 -31.33 21.61 -4.34
N LEU A 231 -30.53 21.30 -3.32
CA LEU A 231 -30.93 21.52 -1.93
C LEU A 231 -31.23 23.01 -1.69
N ALA A 232 -30.31 23.91 -2.06
CA ALA A 232 -30.50 25.35 -1.84
C ALA A 232 -31.73 25.92 -2.59
N LEU A 233 -32.01 25.42 -3.80
CA LEU A 233 -33.17 25.81 -4.60
C LEU A 233 -34.53 25.44 -3.96
N ARG A 234 -34.57 24.51 -2.99
CA ARG A 234 -35.80 24.23 -2.22
C ARG A 234 -36.23 25.42 -1.37
N ARG A 235 -35.31 26.34 -1.07
CA ARG A 235 -35.52 27.41 -0.09
C ARG A 235 -35.30 28.81 -0.66
N TRP A 236 -34.42 28.95 -1.64
CA TRP A 236 -34.06 30.23 -2.24
C TRP A 236 -34.18 30.21 -3.75
N GLN A 237 -34.56 31.36 -4.30
CA GLN A 237 -34.30 31.69 -5.70
C GLN A 237 -32.81 32.07 -5.77
N LEU A 238 -31.95 31.15 -6.20
CA LEU A 238 -30.51 31.42 -6.16
C LEU A 238 -30.17 32.64 -7.03
N PRO A 239 -29.50 33.68 -6.48
CA PRO A 239 -29.06 34.81 -7.27
C PRO A 239 -27.95 34.38 -8.23
N PHE A 240 -27.89 35.02 -9.40
CA PHE A 240 -26.86 34.75 -10.40
C PHE A 240 -25.45 34.82 -9.80
N GLY A 241 -24.60 33.86 -10.16
CA GLY A 241 -23.25 33.67 -9.62
C GLY A 241 -23.18 32.69 -8.45
N SER A 242 -24.29 32.19 -7.91
CA SER A 242 -24.28 31.27 -6.76
C SER A 242 -23.70 29.91 -7.13
N ALA A 243 -24.14 29.32 -8.25
CA ALA A 243 -23.62 28.04 -8.71
C ALA A 243 -22.20 28.18 -9.24
N THR A 244 -21.90 29.26 -9.96
CA THR A 244 -20.55 29.60 -10.42
C THR A 244 -19.57 29.65 -9.24
N PHE A 245 -19.91 30.41 -8.19
CA PHE A 245 -19.04 30.51 -7.00
C PHE A 245 -18.79 29.15 -6.35
N LEU A 246 -19.84 28.36 -6.12
CA LEU A 246 -19.70 27.04 -5.48
C LEU A 246 -18.84 26.10 -6.31
N MET A 247 -19.16 25.94 -7.61
CA MET A 247 -18.47 24.98 -8.47
C MET A 247 -17.00 25.39 -8.71
N THR A 248 -16.72 26.67 -8.96
CA THR A 248 -15.35 27.17 -9.14
C THR A 248 -14.50 26.96 -7.87
N VAL A 249 -15.01 27.32 -6.69
CA VAL A 249 -14.26 27.19 -5.43
C VAL A 249 -13.98 25.72 -5.11
N VAL A 250 -14.97 24.83 -5.26
CA VAL A 250 -14.79 23.40 -4.99
C VAL A 250 -13.83 22.77 -6.01
N SER A 251 -13.98 23.05 -7.30
CA SER A 251 -13.05 22.55 -8.33
C SER A 251 -11.62 23.04 -8.08
N ALA A 252 -11.44 24.31 -7.71
CA ALA A 252 -10.13 24.88 -7.42
C ALA A 252 -9.50 24.26 -6.16
N ALA A 253 -10.28 24.06 -5.10
CA ALA A 253 -9.80 23.40 -3.88
C ALA A 253 -9.35 21.96 -4.17
N MET A 254 -10.17 21.19 -4.91
CA MET A 254 -9.84 19.81 -5.30
C MET A 254 -8.59 19.73 -6.17
N SER A 255 -8.45 20.62 -7.16
CA SER A 255 -7.26 20.66 -8.02
C SER A 255 -6.01 21.09 -7.26
N GLY A 256 -6.16 21.96 -6.27
CA GLY A 256 -5.06 22.44 -5.42
C GLY A 256 -4.38 21.35 -4.60
N LEU A 257 -5.06 20.22 -4.31
CA LEU A 257 -4.50 19.09 -3.56
C LEU A 257 -3.30 18.44 -4.27
N THR A 258 -3.22 18.53 -5.59
CA THR A 258 -2.10 18.03 -6.42
C THR A 258 -1.39 19.20 -7.11
N THR A 259 -1.22 20.32 -6.41
CA THR A 259 -0.49 21.50 -6.93
C THR A 259 -1.03 22.00 -8.28
N PHE A 260 -2.34 21.85 -8.51
CA PHE A 260 -3.02 22.21 -9.76
C PHE A 260 -2.57 21.43 -11.00
N ASP A 261 -2.17 20.17 -10.85
CA ASP A 261 -1.84 19.27 -11.97
C ASP A 261 -2.94 19.19 -13.04
N LEU A 262 -4.21 19.33 -12.64
CA LEU A 262 -5.37 19.43 -13.54
C LEU A 262 -6.02 20.84 -13.51
N GLY A 263 -5.25 21.91 -13.26
CA GLY A 263 -5.77 23.26 -13.02
C GLY A 263 -6.74 23.80 -14.10
N TRP A 264 -6.50 23.54 -15.39
CA TRP A 264 -7.44 23.92 -16.46
C TRP A 264 -8.83 23.30 -16.31
N SER A 265 -8.99 22.15 -15.66
CA SER A 265 -10.29 21.51 -15.45
C SER A 265 -11.25 22.36 -14.59
N ILE A 266 -10.73 23.32 -13.82
CA ILE A 266 -11.53 24.31 -13.08
C ILE A 266 -12.43 25.14 -14.01
N VAL A 267 -11.99 25.37 -15.25
CA VAL A 267 -12.77 26.08 -16.28
C VAL A 267 -14.07 25.35 -16.59
N ALA A 268 -14.05 24.00 -16.63
CA ALA A 268 -15.25 23.21 -16.86
C ALA A 268 -16.29 23.40 -15.74
N GLY A 269 -15.87 23.30 -14.48
CA GLY A 269 -16.75 23.55 -13.33
C GLY A 269 -17.31 24.98 -13.32
N THR A 270 -16.48 25.96 -13.70
CA THR A 270 -16.89 27.37 -13.80
C THR A 270 -17.95 27.60 -14.89
N ILE A 271 -17.76 26.99 -16.08
CA ILE A 271 -18.74 27.05 -17.17
C ILE A 271 -20.04 26.34 -16.78
N GLY A 272 -19.96 25.19 -16.11
CA GLY A 272 -21.11 24.47 -15.59
C GLY A 272 -21.94 25.33 -14.63
N GLY A 273 -21.28 26.00 -13.68
CA GLY A 273 -21.92 26.91 -12.73
C GLY A 273 -22.55 28.13 -13.41
N PHE A 274 -21.87 28.73 -14.38
CA PHE A 274 -22.40 29.87 -15.14
C PHE A 274 -23.66 29.48 -15.92
N LEU A 275 -23.65 28.32 -16.57
CA LEU A 275 -24.82 27.81 -17.30
C LEU A 275 -25.99 27.54 -16.34
N PHE A 276 -25.72 26.94 -15.18
CA PHE A 276 -26.72 26.72 -14.15
C PHE A 276 -27.36 28.04 -13.70
N ASP A 277 -26.53 29.03 -13.34
CA ASP A 277 -27.00 30.36 -12.92
C ASP A 277 -27.83 31.02 -14.02
N THR A 278 -27.42 30.89 -15.29
CA THR A 278 -28.14 31.43 -16.45
C THR A 278 -29.53 30.80 -16.59
N ILE A 279 -29.63 29.47 -16.56
CA ILE A 279 -30.91 28.78 -16.69
C ILE A 279 -31.86 29.15 -15.55
N ILE A 280 -31.37 29.16 -14.30
CA ILE A 280 -32.19 29.52 -13.13
C ILE A 280 -32.63 30.99 -13.17
N ALA A 281 -31.76 31.90 -13.60
CA ALA A 281 -32.08 33.32 -13.73
C ALA A 281 -33.13 33.60 -14.81
N LEU A 282 -33.08 32.87 -15.94
CA LEU A 282 -34.00 33.01 -17.07
C LEU A 282 -35.36 32.35 -16.82
N THR A 283 -35.36 31.13 -16.29
CA THR A 283 -36.59 30.35 -16.11
C THR A 283 -37.32 30.64 -14.82
N ARG A 284 -36.62 31.20 -13.81
CA ARG A 284 -37.12 31.50 -12.47
C ARG A 284 -38.07 30.43 -11.91
N PRO A 285 -37.63 29.17 -11.81
CA PRO A 285 -38.51 28.06 -11.45
C PRO A 285 -39.06 28.19 -10.02
N ASP A 286 -40.21 27.56 -9.79
CA ASP A 286 -40.90 27.49 -8.49
C ASP A 286 -41.62 26.15 -8.29
N ALA A 287 -42.34 25.99 -7.18
CA ALA A 287 -43.04 24.75 -6.84
C ALA A 287 -44.14 24.36 -7.85
N SER A 288 -44.73 25.33 -8.56
CA SER A 288 -45.70 25.10 -9.63
C SER A 288 -45.04 24.93 -11.01
N HIS A 289 -43.87 25.53 -11.23
CA HIS A 289 -43.15 25.54 -12.51
C HIS A 289 -41.77 24.93 -12.35
N THR A 290 -41.72 23.59 -12.33
CA THR A 290 -40.49 22.84 -12.06
C THR A 290 -39.58 22.68 -13.28
N PHE A 291 -40.02 23.07 -14.48
CA PHE A 291 -39.28 22.88 -15.73
C PHE A 291 -37.87 23.47 -15.68
N GLY A 292 -37.70 24.67 -15.13
CA GLY A 292 -36.38 25.30 -15.02
C GLY A 292 -35.38 24.48 -14.18
N TYR A 293 -35.85 23.82 -13.11
CA TYR A 293 -35.01 22.91 -12.32
C TYR A 293 -34.58 21.69 -13.13
N ARG A 294 -35.50 21.10 -13.90
CA ARG A 294 -35.24 19.93 -14.76
C ARG A 294 -34.29 20.28 -15.90
N LEU A 295 -34.49 21.44 -16.52
CA LEU A 295 -33.65 21.93 -17.60
C LEU A 295 -32.23 22.18 -17.12
N ALA A 296 -32.05 22.84 -15.97
CA ALA A 296 -30.73 23.03 -15.37
C ALA A 296 -30.06 21.68 -15.07
N ALA A 297 -30.80 20.72 -14.50
CA ALA A 297 -30.29 19.39 -14.18
C ALA A 297 -29.81 18.61 -15.42
N PHE A 298 -30.57 18.69 -16.52
CA PHE A 298 -30.26 17.94 -17.73
C PHE A 298 -29.21 18.62 -18.62
N ALA A 299 -29.23 19.95 -18.72
CA ALA A 299 -28.38 20.70 -19.66
C ALA A 299 -26.97 21.01 -19.11
N VAL A 300 -26.81 21.15 -17.79
CA VAL A 300 -25.52 21.53 -17.19
C VAL A 300 -24.46 20.42 -17.32
N PRO A 301 -24.75 19.13 -16.99
CA PRO A 301 -23.74 18.08 -17.09
C PRO A 301 -23.18 17.90 -18.50
N PRO A 302 -23.99 17.85 -19.59
CA PRO A 302 -23.46 17.74 -20.94
C PRO A 302 -22.44 18.82 -21.29
N VAL A 303 -22.76 20.08 -21.01
CA VAL A 303 -21.86 21.20 -21.34
C VAL A 303 -20.61 21.15 -20.48
N MET A 304 -20.75 20.98 -19.15
CA MET A 304 -19.63 20.92 -18.22
C MET A 304 -18.67 19.78 -18.57
N TRP A 305 -19.19 18.57 -18.77
CA TRP A 305 -18.35 17.39 -19.01
C TRP A 305 -17.78 17.36 -20.42
N SER A 306 -18.49 17.84 -21.45
CA SER A 306 -17.89 18.00 -22.78
C SER A 306 -16.73 19.00 -22.78
N VAL A 307 -16.87 20.12 -22.05
CA VAL A 307 -15.77 21.08 -21.86
C VAL A 307 -14.63 20.44 -21.08
N TYR A 308 -14.91 19.68 -20.02
CA TYR A 308 -13.89 18.93 -19.26
C TYR A 308 -13.12 17.96 -20.17
N PHE A 309 -13.82 17.15 -20.96
CA PHE A 309 -13.20 16.20 -21.89
C PHE A 309 -12.36 16.90 -22.97
N ALA A 310 -12.84 18.02 -23.50
CA ALA A 310 -12.06 18.85 -24.41
C ALA A 310 -10.79 19.39 -23.73
N ILE A 311 -10.87 19.81 -22.46
CA ILE A 311 -9.73 20.30 -21.70
C ILE A 311 -8.71 19.18 -21.43
N ILE A 312 -9.15 18.02 -20.95
CA ILE A 312 -8.23 16.90 -20.66
C ILE A 312 -7.57 16.35 -21.92
N TRP A 313 -8.25 16.43 -23.06
CA TRP A 313 -7.66 16.11 -24.35
C TRP A 313 -6.64 17.17 -24.81
N VAL A 314 -7.02 18.45 -24.85
CA VAL A 314 -6.21 19.53 -25.46
C VAL A 314 -5.02 19.91 -24.58
N PHE A 315 -5.22 20.11 -23.28
CA PHE A 315 -4.19 20.63 -22.38
C PHE A 315 -3.35 19.54 -21.72
N TYR A 316 -3.86 18.30 -21.68
CA TYR A 316 -3.20 17.20 -20.98
C TYR A 316 -2.98 15.96 -21.86
N GLY A 317 -3.43 15.95 -23.11
CA GLY A 317 -3.22 14.79 -24.00
C GLY A 317 -3.88 13.50 -23.52
N ILE A 318 -4.88 13.58 -22.63
CA ILE A 318 -5.61 12.41 -22.13
C ILE A 318 -6.79 12.16 -23.08
N VAL A 319 -6.72 11.07 -23.84
CA VAL A 319 -7.75 10.69 -24.82
C VAL A 319 -8.64 9.60 -24.23
N TRP A 320 -9.95 9.85 -24.18
CA TRP A 320 -10.94 8.81 -23.83
C TRP A 320 -11.51 8.14 -25.08
N PRO A 321 -11.86 6.84 -25.02
CA PRO A 321 -12.69 6.23 -26.06
C PRO A 321 -13.96 7.05 -26.26
N PHE A 322 -14.30 7.34 -27.52
CA PHE A 322 -15.36 8.28 -27.87
C PHE A 322 -16.74 7.83 -27.35
N ASP A 323 -17.03 6.54 -27.47
CA ASP A 323 -18.24 5.88 -26.97
C ASP A 323 -18.33 5.96 -25.44
N LEU A 324 -17.23 5.71 -24.72
CA LEU A 324 -17.18 5.82 -23.26
C LEU A 324 -17.36 7.27 -22.80
N MET A 325 -16.71 8.23 -23.48
CA MET A 325 -16.88 9.66 -23.23
C MET A 325 -18.35 10.06 -23.39
N LEU A 326 -18.95 9.74 -24.56
CA LEU A 326 -20.34 10.08 -24.86
C LEU A 326 -21.32 9.43 -23.86
N GLY A 327 -21.11 8.15 -23.54
CA GLY A 327 -21.91 7.43 -22.55
C GLY A 327 -21.80 8.05 -21.15
N THR A 328 -20.60 8.45 -20.73
CA THR A 328 -20.36 9.09 -19.42
C THR A 328 -21.06 10.45 -19.34
N VAL A 329 -20.97 11.27 -20.39
CA VAL A 329 -21.67 12.56 -20.50
C VAL A 329 -23.19 12.36 -20.40
N GLY A 330 -23.73 11.35 -21.09
CA GLY A 330 -25.14 10.98 -21.02
C GLY A 330 -25.58 10.52 -19.63
N LEU A 331 -24.80 9.66 -18.97
CA LEU A 331 -25.06 9.19 -17.61
C LEU A 331 -25.00 10.34 -16.58
N ALA A 332 -24.10 11.30 -16.77
CA ALA A 332 -24.05 12.50 -15.93
C ALA A 332 -25.33 13.36 -16.08
N ALA A 333 -25.88 13.47 -17.29
CA ALA A 333 -27.14 14.16 -17.55
C ALA A 333 -28.33 13.44 -16.92
N ILE A 334 -28.41 12.12 -17.08
CA ILE A 334 -29.47 11.27 -16.52
C ILE A 334 -29.44 11.32 -14.99
N SER A 335 -28.26 11.13 -14.38
CA SER A 335 -28.12 11.14 -12.92
C SER A 335 -28.50 12.48 -12.30
N ALA A 336 -28.11 13.60 -12.92
CA ALA A 336 -28.53 14.93 -12.47
C ALA A 336 -30.04 15.16 -12.66
N ALA A 337 -30.61 14.71 -13.78
CA ALA A 337 -32.05 14.79 -14.01
C ALA A 337 -32.82 14.02 -12.92
N LEU A 338 -32.43 12.77 -12.62
CA LEU A 338 -33.02 11.97 -11.54
C LEU A 338 -32.85 12.63 -10.17
N LEU A 339 -31.67 13.15 -9.86
CA LEU A 339 -31.39 13.89 -8.63
C LEU A 339 -32.35 15.08 -8.46
N SER A 340 -32.66 15.78 -9.55
CA SER A 340 -33.63 16.86 -9.49
C SER A 340 -35.01 16.35 -9.04
N TYR A 341 -35.46 15.17 -9.50
CA TYR A 341 -36.77 14.60 -9.13
C TYR A 341 -36.82 14.19 -7.66
N VAL A 342 -35.69 13.77 -7.11
CA VAL A 342 -35.54 13.50 -5.67
C VAL A 342 -35.58 14.80 -4.86
N ALA A 343 -34.91 15.85 -5.33
CA ALA A 343 -34.81 17.11 -4.60
C ALA A 343 -36.07 17.99 -4.68
N ILE A 344 -36.71 18.01 -5.85
CA ILE A 344 -37.88 18.84 -6.16
C ILE A 344 -39.01 17.91 -6.63
N SER A 345 -40.04 17.75 -5.80
CA SER A 345 -41.20 16.90 -6.11
C SER A 345 -41.96 17.41 -7.35
N PRO A 346 -42.54 16.52 -8.17
CA PRO A 346 -43.48 16.91 -9.21
C PRO A 346 -44.67 17.68 -8.62
N ALA A 347 -45.26 18.59 -9.40
CA ALA A 347 -46.52 19.22 -9.00
C ALA A 347 -47.59 18.12 -8.83
N VAL A 348 -48.23 18.08 -7.66
CA VAL A 348 -49.34 17.15 -7.40
C VAL A 348 -50.55 17.63 -8.21
N PRO A 349 -51.15 16.80 -9.08
CA PRO A 349 -52.38 17.17 -9.76
C PRO A 349 -53.49 17.43 -8.73
N VAL A 350 -54.11 18.60 -8.78
CA VAL A 350 -55.25 18.93 -7.93
C VAL A 350 -56.45 18.07 -8.38
N SER A 351 -57.14 17.43 -7.44
CA SER A 351 -58.34 16.66 -7.77
C SER A 351 -59.49 17.59 -8.21
N VAL A 352 -60.31 17.17 -9.17
CA VAL A 352 -61.45 17.98 -9.68
C VAL A 352 -62.37 18.45 -8.54
N GLY A 353 -62.51 17.65 -7.48
CA GLY A 353 -63.33 17.98 -6.31
C GLY A 353 -62.72 18.99 -5.33
N GLU A 354 -61.40 19.26 -5.38
CA GLU A 354 -60.77 20.35 -4.61
C GLU A 354 -60.96 21.70 -5.31
N VAL A 355 -60.89 21.73 -6.64
CA VAL A 355 -61.11 22.96 -7.43
C VAL A 355 -62.54 23.50 -7.21
N GLU A 356 -63.55 22.62 -7.24
CA GLU A 356 -64.96 22.98 -6.99
C GLU A 356 -65.22 23.50 -5.56
N ARG A 357 -64.51 22.98 -4.54
CA ARG A 357 -64.65 23.50 -3.16
C ARG A 357 -64.01 24.87 -2.96
N THR A 358 -62.88 25.16 -3.61
CA THR A 358 -62.26 26.48 -3.56
C THR A 358 -63.07 27.55 -4.29
N GLU A 359 -63.77 27.18 -5.38
CA GLU A 359 -64.67 28.12 -6.08
C GLU A 359 -65.97 28.39 -5.30
N ALA A 360 -66.50 27.40 -4.56
CA ALA A 360 -67.70 27.58 -3.72
C ALA A 360 -67.50 28.48 -2.48
N LEU A 361 -66.24 28.74 -2.07
CA LEU A 361 -65.88 29.53 -0.89
C LEU A 361 -65.33 30.93 -1.22
N ALA A 362 -65.34 31.36 -2.49
CA ALA A 362 -64.93 32.71 -2.86
C ALA A 362 -65.96 33.75 -2.37
N PRO A 363 -65.57 34.72 -1.51
CA PRO A 363 -66.52 35.71 -0.99
C PRO A 363 -66.92 36.71 -2.08
N ARG A 364 -68.23 36.82 -2.33
CA ARG A 364 -68.81 37.93 -3.09
C ARG A 364 -68.51 39.25 -2.36
N THR A 365 -67.89 40.17 -3.08
CA THR A 365 -67.61 41.55 -2.70
C THR A 365 -68.84 42.26 -2.16
N VAL A 366 -68.77 42.76 -0.93
CA VAL A 366 -69.64 43.82 -0.41
C VAL A 366 -68.76 45.00 -0.02
N GLN A 367 -68.99 46.14 -0.67
CA GLN A 367 -68.43 47.44 -0.33
C GLN A 367 -68.98 47.91 1.02
N GLY A 368 -68.16 48.53 1.86
CA GLY A 368 -68.68 49.36 2.95
C GLY A 368 -67.77 49.63 4.15
N THR A 369 -67.15 50.81 4.12
CA THR A 369 -66.94 51.74 5.26
C THR A 369 -65.95 51.45 6.40
N VAL A 370 -65.38 52.55 6.86
CA VAL A 370 -64.21 52.77 7.73
C VAL A 370 -64.63 52.86 9.22
N VAL A 371 -63.69 52.56 10.14
CA VAL A 371 -63.31 53.29 11.40
C VAL A 371 -62.94 52.32 12.57
N PRO A 372 -61.93 52.63 13.43
CA PRO A 372 -61.16 51.67 14.23
C PRO A 372 -61.44 51.74 15.75
N VAL A 373 -61.02 50.73 16.54
CA VAL A 373 -60.98 50.82 18.02
C VAL A 373 -59.76 50.08 18.62
N ALA A 374 -59.30 50.62 19.74
CA ALA A 374 -58.00 50.48 20.40
C ALA A 374 -57.88 49.40 21.50
N ALA A 375 -56.61 49.07 21.79
CA ALA A 375 -55.89 48.74 23.04
C ALA A 375 -56.56 48.23 24.35
N ALA A 376 -55.73 47.42 25.04
CA ALA A 376 -55.60 47.16 26.49
C ALA A 376 -56.63 46.23 27.16
N ALA A 377 -56.36 45.50 28.25
CA ALA A 377 -55.18 44.97 28.94
C ALA A 377 -55.67 44.03 30.07
N ALA A 378 -54.79 43.14 30.55
CA ALA A 378 -54.67 42.60 31.92
C ALA A 378 -55.76 41.69 32.55
N VAL A 379 -55.32 40.51 33.03
CA VAL A 379 -55.58 39.88 34.35
C VAL A 379 -54.46 38.82 34.55
N ALA A 380 -53.44 39.00 35.39
CA ALA A 380 -53.31 38.81 36.85
C ALA A 380 -53.20 37.33 37.35
N GLU A 381 -51.97 37.02 37.75
CA GLU A 381 -51.37 36.03 38.67
C GLU A 381 -52.19 34.92 39.39
N THR A 382 -51.55 33.74 39.49
CA THR A 382 -51.51 32.93 40.72
C THR A 382 -50.07 32.38 40.97
N ARG A 383 -49.49 32.76 42.11
CA ARG A 383 -48.32 32.17 42.82
C ARG A 383 -48.81 30.98 43.65
N ASP A 384 -48.04 30.02 44.18
CA ASP A 384 -46.67 29.50 44.11
C ASP A 384 -46.70 28.28 45.08
N THR A 385 -45.73 27.36 45.01
CA THR A 385 -45.09 26.72 46.19
C THR A 385 -44.29 25.48 45.76
N ARG A 386 -42.96 25.57 45.79
CA ARG A 386 -42.06 24.50 46.27
C ARG A 386 -40.74 25.10 46.81
N PRO A 387 -40.10 24.46 47.81
CA PRO A 387 -39.19 25.12 48.74
C PRO A 387 -37.75 25.25 48.23
N ALA A 388 -37.05 26.19 48.88
CA ALA A 388 -35.67 26.59 48.64
C ALA A 388 -34.67 25.42 48.71
N VAL A 389 -33.79 25.37 47.71
CA VAL A 389 -32.53 24.62 47.73
C VAL A 389 -31.40 25.62 47.63
N ALA A 390 -30.45 25.50 48.55
CA ALA A 390 -29.30 26.39 48.70
C ALA A 390 -28.47 26.51 47.41
N THR A 391 -28.16 27.75 47.05
CA THR A 391 -27.24 28.12 45.97
C THR A 391 -25.79 27.75 46.32
N PRO A 392 -25.04 27.04 45.45
CA PRO A 392 -23.59 27.04 45.48
C PRO A 392 -23.04 28.32 44.80
N PRO A 393 -21.81 28.75 45.12
CA PRO A 393 -21.27 30.03 44.67
C PRO A 393 -21.09 30.08 43.16
N SER A 394 -21.38 31.24 42.56
CA SER A 394 -21.26 31.50 41.13
C SER A 394 -19.80 31.43 40.67
N ALA A 395 -19.50 30.48 39.80
CA ALA A 395 -18.20 30.40 39.14
C ALA A 395 -18.09 31.51 38.07
N SER A 396 -17.19 32.47 38.27
CA SER A 396 -16.93 33.53 37.29
C SER A 396 -16.22 32.99 36.05
N ARG A 397 -16.43 33.65 34.87
CA ARG A 397 -15.77 33.36 33.58
C ARG A 397 -14.24 33.19 33.66
N ARG A 398 -13.57 33.77 34.67
CA ARG A 398 -12.12 33.62 34.89
C ARG A 398 -11.72 32.29 35.53
N SER A 399 -12.61 31.64 36.28
CA SER A 399 -12.31 30.34 36.94
C SER A 399 -12.40 29.15 35.97
N PHE A 400 -13.34 29.20 35.02
CA PHE A 400 -13.50 28.17 33.98
C PHE A 400 -12.30 28.11 33.02
N LEU A 401 -11.79 29.28 32.59
CA LEU A 401 -10.61 29.37 31.72
C LEU A 401 -9.32 28.90 32.41
N LYS A 402 -9.24 28.98 33.75
CA LYS A 402 -8.12 28.43 34.52
C LYS A 402 -8.20 26.91 34.71
N GLY A 403 -9.40 26.33 34.79
CA GLY A 403 -9.58 24.88 34.91
C GLY A 403 -9.23 24.10 33.64
N VAL A 404 -9.53 24.66 32.46
CA VAL A 404 -9.17 24.06 31.16
C VAL A 404 -7.66 24.09 30.90
N GLY A 405 -6.95 25.11 31.42
CA GLY A 405 -5.49 25.21 31.30
C GLY A 405 -4.68 24.26 32.19
N LEU A 406 -5.26 23.75 33.28
CA LEU A 406 -4.60 22.82 34.22
C LEU A 406 -4.85 21.34 33.89
N GLY A 407 -5.95 21.02 33.20
CA GLY A 407 -6.26 19.64 32.76
C GLY A 407 -5.36 19.10 31.66
N ILE A 408 -4.70 19.99 30.90
CA ILE A 408 -3.78 19.61 29.80
C ILE A 408 -2.39 19.22 30.35
N GLY A 409 -1.97 19.76 31.51
CA GLY A 409 -0.65 19.50 32.07
C GLY A 409 -0.55 18.30 33.01
N ALA A 410 -1.60 18.01 33.79
CA ALA A 410 -1.55 16.95 34.81
C ALA A 410 -1.73 15.53 34.23
N ALA A 411 -2.47 15.38 33.13
CA ALA A 411 -2.63 14.09 32.45
C ALA A 411 -1.34 13.67 31.70
N ALA A 412 -0.55 14.64 31.24
CA ALA A 412 0.71 14.40 30.52
C ALA A 412 1.81 13.79 31.41
N VAL A 413 1.83 14.11 32.71
CA VAL A 413 2.88 13.64 33.63
C VAL A 413 2.54 12.25 34.21
N VAL A 414 1.26 11.92 34.41
CA VAL A 414 0.85 10.60 34.91
C VAL A 414 0.82 9.55 33.79
N GLY A 415 0.46 9.95 32.56
CA GLY A 415 0.47 9.06 31.38
C GLY A 415 1.87 8.64 30.91
N ALA A 416 2.87 9.52 31.05
CA ALA A 416 4.25 9.22 30.66
C ALA A 416 4.94 8.22 31.60
N GLY A 417 4.59 8.22 32.90
CA GLY A 417 5.17 7.30 33.89
C GLY A 417 4.56 5.90 33.89
N ALA A 418 3.26 5.78 33.58
CA ALA A 418 2.56 4.50 33.54
C ALA A 418 2.68 3.78 32.18
N GLY A 419 2.80 4.52 31.06
CA GLY A 419 2.96 3.94 29.73
C GLY A 419 4.31 3.25 29.51
N ALA A 420 5.37 3.74 30.16
CA ALA A 420 6.70 3.11 30.12
C ALA A 420 6.76 1.78 30.90
N THR A 421 5.85 1.55 31.85
CA THR A 421 5.77 0.30 32.61
C THR A 421 4.78 -0.71 32.03
N TYR A 422 3.87 -0.29 31.14
CA TYR A 422 2.93 -1.21 30.47
C TYR A 422 3.40 -1.72 29.09
N ALA A 423 4.30 -1.02 28.39
CA ALA A 423 4.80 -1.45 27.07
C ALA A 423 5.77 -2.64 27.11
N VAL A 424 6.13 -3.13 28.31
CA VAL A 424 6.95 -4.35 28.48
C VAL A 424 6.07 -5.62 28.52
N VAL A 425 4.74 -5.49 28.48
CA VAL A 425 3.84 -6.64 28.67
C VAL A 425 2.82 -6.72 27.51
N ASN A 426 3.00 -7.72 26.64
CA ASN A 426 2.18 -8.14 25.48
C ASN A 426 2.40 -7.44 24.12
N ARG A 427 3.52 -7.74 23.46
CA ARG A 427 3.57 -7.76 21.98
C ARG A 427 2.87 -9.03 21.48
N GLN A 428 1.63 -8.94 20.98
CA GLN A 428 1.04 -10.06 20.25
C GLN A 428 1.70 -10.17 18.88
N LEU A 429 2.33 -11.31 18.60
CA LEU A 429 2.89 -11.63 17.28
C LEU A 429 1.73 -11.77 16.28
N ASN A 430 1.75 -10.98 15.21
CA ASN A 430 0.90 -11.20 14.04
C ASN A 430 1.69 -12.06 13.04
N PRO A 431 1.24 -13.29 12.71
CA PRO A 431 1.93 -14.20 11.78
C PRO A 431 2.24 -13.59 10.41
N ASN A 432 1.44 -12.60 9.99
CA ASN A 432 1.61 -11.93 8.71
C ASN A 432 2.60 -10.76 8.73
N ASN A 433 3.20 -10.44 9.88
CA ASN A 433 4.18 -9.37 10.01
C ASN A 433 5.61 -9.92 10.14
N PHE A 434 6.59 -9.07 9.83
CA PHE A 434 7.97 -9.35 10.19
C PHE A 434 8.14 -9.37 11.71
N SER A 435 9.23 -9.98 12.16
CA SER A 435 9.57 -10.15 13.57
C SER A 435 11.06 -9.99 13.79
N ARG A 436 11.52 -10.23 15.02
CA ARG A 436 12.95 -10.30 15.36
C ARG A 436 13.26 -11.64 16.01
N MET A 437 14.38 -12.22 15.62
CA MET A 437 14.93 -13.38 16.32
C MET A 437 15.57 -12.98 17.66
N PHE A 438 16.09 -11.76 17.75
CA PHE A 438 16.72 -11.22 18.96
C PHE A 438 16.07 -9.89 19.39
N PRO A 439 14.86 -9.93 19.98
CA PRO A 439 14.05 -8.73 20.24
C PRO A 439 14.66 -7.74 21.24
N ASP A 440 15.59 -8.20 22.09
CA ASP A 440 16.21 -7.40 23.16
C ASP A 440 17.51 -6.71 22.71
N LEU A 441 18.01 -7.01 21.52
CA LEU A 441 19.23 -6.40 21.00
C LEU A 441 18.95 -5.06 20.33
N GLN A 442 19.80 -4.08 20.63
CA GLN A 442 19.77 -2.76 20.01
C GLN A 442 20.25 -2.82 18.56
N SER A 443 19.92 -1.79 17.78
CA SER A 443 20.40 -1.67 16.40
C SER A 443 21.92 -1.45 16.35
N PHE A 444 22.55 -1.86 15.24
CA PHE A 444 23.99 -1.69 15.04
C PHE A 444 24.41 -0.21 15.05
N PHE A 445 23.50 0.70 14.79
CA PHE A 445 23.77 2.14 14.82
C PHE A 445 23.43 2.80 16.16
N HIS A 446 23.14 2.03 17.22
CA HIS A 446 22.92 2.58 18.55
C HIS A 446 24.24 3.13 19.15
N ASP A 447 25.34 2.38 19.02
CA ASP A 447 26.62 2.67 19.67
C ASP A 447 27.72 3.18 18.72
N ILE A 448 27.37 3.49 17.45
CA ILE A 448 28.29 4.13 16.50
C ILE A 448 28.44 5.63 16.80
N VAL A 449 29.42 6.29 16.19
CA VAL A 449 29.65 7.74 16.34
C VAL A 449 29.66 8.41 14.97
N PRO A 450 28.73 9.33 14.66
CA PRO A 450 27.55 9.73 15.44
C PRO A 450 26.47 8.63 15.50
N ALA A 451 25.82 8.49 16.66
CA ALA A 451 24.78 7.49 16.90
C ALA A 451 23.50 7.79 16.09
N GLY A 452 22.74 6.73 15.78
CA GLY A 452 21.46 6.81 15.08
C GLY A 452 21.54 6.58 13.57
N ALA A 453 20.36 6.55 12.93
CA ALA A 453 20.24 6.42 11.49
C ALA A 453 20.49 7.76 10.77
N THR A 454 21.73 8.23 10.82
CA THR A 454 22.19 9.50 10.24
C THR A 454 22.36 9.42 8.72
N ASP A 455 22.43 10.58 8.05
CA ASP A 455 22.76 10.62 6.62
C ASP A 455 24.18 10.13 6.33
N GLN A 456 25.13 10.43 7.22
CA GLN A 456 26.49 9.90 7.17
C GLN A 456 26.49 8.36 7.16
N LEU A 457 25.66 7.73 8.00
CA LEU A 457 25.54 6.28 8.00
C LEU A 457 24.97 5.76 6.67
N ARG A 458 23.95 6.42 6.12
CA ARG A 458 23.37 6.04 4.82
C ARG A 458 24.39 6.15 3.70
N GLU A 459 25.22 7.19 3.72
CA GLU A 459 26.32 7.38 2.77
C GLU A 459 27.39 6.31 2.92
N ALA A 460 27.80 5.97 4.16
CA ALA A 460 28.73 4.87 4.42
C ALA A 460 28.19 3.53 3.86
N MET A 461 26.92 3.20 4.13
CA MET A 461 26.29 1.98 3.60
C MET A 461 26.21 1.97 2.07
N ARG A 462 26.01 3.15 1.44
CA ARG A 462 26.04 3.28 -0.02
C ARG A 462 27.45 3.12 -0.57
N ASP A 463 28.46 3.64 0.11
CA ASP A 463 29.85 3.56 -0.32
C ASP A 463 30.38 2.13 -0.21
N VAL A 464 30.13 1.41 0.89
CA VAL A 464 30.50 -0.01 1.04
C VAL A 464 29.95 -0.84 -0.13
N GLY A 465 28.70 -0.59 -0.51
CA GLY A 465 27.99 -1.32 -1.57
C GLY A 465 28.07 -0.71 -2.97
N ARG A 466 28.92 0.29 -3.23
CA ARG A 466 28.98 0.96 -4.54
C ARG A 466 29.72 0.10 -5.59
N PRO A 467 29.46 0.30 -6.89
CA PRO A 467 30.31 -0.27 -7.95
C PRO A 467 31.79 0.09 -7.76
N GLY A 468 32.66 -0.90 -7.85
CA GLY A 468 34.10 -0.81 -7.55
C GLY A 468 34.43 -0.56 -6.07
N GLY A 469 33.45 -0.65 -5.18
CA GLY A 469 33.57 -0.47 -3.73
C GLY A 469 34.16 -1.67 -3.02
N LEU A 470 33.96 -1.72 -1.70
CA LEU A 470 34.53 -2.75 -0.83
C LEU A 470 34.01 -4.15 -1.13
N LEU A 471 32.70 -4.28 -1.39
CA LEU A 471 32.07 -5.57 -1.67
C LEU A 471 32.14 -6.02 -3.14
N ASP A 472 32.68 -5.20 -4.04
CA ASP A 472 32.72 -5.54 -5.47
C ASP A 472 33.94 -6.42 -5.78
N ALA A 473 33.69 -7.62 -6.33
CA ALA A 473 34.71 -8.56 -6.77
C ALA A 473 35.63 -8.03 -7.88
N LYS A 474 35.21 -6.97 -8.59
CA LYS A 474 35.93 -6.36 -9.73
C LYS A 474 36.20 -7.39 -10.84
N ASP A 475 35.18 -8.18 -11.15
CA ASP A 475 35.23 -9.17 -12.22
C ASP A 475 35.58 -8.51 -13.57
N ALA A 476 36.39 -9.19 -14.39
CA ALA A 476 36.83 -8.68 -15.69
C ALA A 476 35.74 -8.81 -16.77
N LEU A 477 34.67 -8.02 -16.65
CA LEU A 477 33.46 -8.11 -17.48
C LEU A 477 33.72 -7.93 -18.99
N ASP A 478 34.76 -7.17 -19.35
CA ASP A 478 35.21 -6.92 -20.72
C ASP A 478 35.74 -8.18 -21.42
N ARG A 479 36.13 -9.21 -20.65
CA ARG A 479 36.59 -10.51 -21.18
C ARG A 479 35.44 -11.39 -21.67
N GLY A 480 34.19 -11.01 -21.39
CA GLY A 480 32.99 -11.66 -21.88
C GLY A 480 32.58 -12.93 -21.11
N PRO A 481 31.33 -13.39 -21.29
CA PRO A 481 30.71 -14.40 -20.44
C PRO A 481 31.36 -15.79 -20.53
N VAL A 482 32.02 -16.13 -21.64
CA VAL A 482 32.72 -17.41 -21.81
C VAL A 482 33.99 -17.47 -20.96
N ALA A 483 34.83 -16.43 -21.01
CA ALA A 483 36.08 -16.39 -20.23
C ALA A 483 35.78 -16.35 -18.73
N LEU A 484 34.77 -15.57 -18.30
CA LEU A 484 34.34 -15.44 -16.91
C LEU A 484 33.83 -16.75 -16.27
N ILE A 485 33.57 -17.80 -17.06
CA ILE A 485 33.21 -19.12 -16.53
C ILE A 485 34.28 -20.18 -16.79
N ALA A 486 34.96 -20.14 -17.94
CA ALA A 486 35.84 -21.22 -18.37
C ALA A 486 37.33 -20.97 -18.11
N ASP A 487 37.77 -19.71 -18.02
CA ASP A 487 39.19 -19.34 -17.88
C ASP A 487 39.52 -19.01 -16.42
N GLY A 488 40.33 -19.86 -15.79
CA GLY A 488 40.77 -19.71 -14.40
C GLY A 488 41.53 -18.41 -14.11
N SER A 489 42.15 -17.81 -15.13
CA SER A 489 42.88 -16.53 -15.01
C SER A 489 41.96 -15.30 -15.08
N VAL A 490 40.68 -15.50 -15.42
CA VAL A 490 39.68 -14.45 -15.61
C VAL A 490 38.53 -14.57 -14.62
N ASN A 491 38.13 -15.80 -14.28
CA ASN A 491 36.94 -16.07 -13.46
C ASN A 491 37.14 -15.86 -11.95
N GLY A 492 38.31 -15.36 -11.53
CA GLY A 492 38.63 -15.08 -10.13
C GLY A 492 39.20 -16.26 -9.33
N ASN A 493 39.57 -17.37 -9.98
CA ASN A 493 40.20 -18.52 -9.31
C ASN A 493 41.73 -18.45 -9.23
N ASN A 494 42.41 -17.80 -10.19
CA ASN A 494 43.88 -17.73 -10.22
C ASN A 494 44.43 -16.36 -10.69
N PRO A 495 44.95 -15.51 -9.79
CA PRO A 495 44.91 -15.65 -8.33
C PRO A 495 43.47 -15.62 -7.79
N PRO A 496 43.21 -16.12 -6.57
CA PRO A 496 41.87 -16.14 -6.00
C PRO A 496 41.42 -14.71 -5.63
N THR A 497 40.52 -14.14 -6.42
CA THR A 497 39.89 -12.82 -6.19
C THR A 497 38.38 -12.91 -6.01
N ASN A 498 37.76 -13.93 -6.58
CA ASN A 498 36.36 -14.30 -6.40
C ASN A 498 36.28 -15.82 -6.63
N PRO A 499 36.83 -16.62 -5.71
CA PRO A 499 37.03 -18.04 -5.93
C PRO A 499 35.73 -18.85 -5.95
N ASP A 500 35.74 -19.93 -6.72
CA ASP A 500 34.66 -20.91 -6.77
C ASP A 500 34.61 -21.76 -5.50
N ASN A 501 33.41 -22.09 -5.02
CA ASN A 501 33.21 -23.03 -3.93
C ASN A 501 33.18 -24.48 -4.46
N PRO A 502 34.17 -25.32 -4.13
CA PRO A 502 34.27 -26.69 -4.64
C PRO A 502 33.23 -27.66 -4.08
N THR A 503 32.46 -27.26 -3.07
CA THR A 503 31.51 -28.14 -2.37
C THR A 503 30.07 -27.98 -2.87
N HIS A 504 29.77 -26.86 -3.50
CA HIS A 504 28.42 -26.50 -3.94
C HIS A 504 28.33 -26.46 -5.46
N THR A 505 27.17 -26.80 -6.01
CA THR A 505 26.88 -26.57 -7.42
C THR A 505 26.24 -25.19 -7.61
N ALA A 506 26.38 -24.62 -8.81
CA ALA A 506 25.76 -23.34 -9.18
C ALA A 506 24.22 -23.34 -8.97
N GLY A 507 23.58 -24.49 -9.13
CA GLY A 507 22.13 -24.64 -8.99
C GLY A 507 21.62 -24.44 -7.57
N VAL A 508 22.39 -24.82 -6.54
CA VAL A 508 21.94 -24.67 -5.14
C VAL A 508 21.77 -23.20 -4.75
N THR A 509 22.57 -22.30 -5.33
CA THR A 509 22.39 -20.85 -5.19
C THR A 509 20.99 -20.40 -5.57
N PHE A 510 20.49 -20.89 -6.71
CA PHE A 510 19.17 -20.52 -7.22
C PHE A 510 18.04 -21.24 -6.52
N PHE A 511 18.29 -22.45 -5.99
CA PHE A 511 17.33 -23.11 -5.11
C PHE A 511 17.12 -22.32 -3.81
N GLY A 512 18.20 -21.78 -3.22
CA GLY A 512 18.10 -20.88 -2.06
C GLY A 512 17.35 -19.58 -2.37
N GLN A 513 17.57 -18.99 -3.54
CA GLN A 513 16.80 -17.81 -3.97
C GLN A 513 15.32 -18.16 -4.20
N PHE A 514 15.01 -19.33 -4.76
CA PHE A 514 13.62 -19.80 -4.89
C PHE A 514 12.95 -19.98 -3.53
N MET A 515 13.68 -20.52 -2.53
CA MET A 515 13.23 -20.60 -1.14
C MET A 515 12.93 -19.22 -0.52
N ASP A 516 13.80 -18.22 -0.75
CA ASP A 516 13.58 -16.85 -0.25
C ASP A 516 12.30 -16.23 -0.82
N LEU A 517 12.07 -16.41 -2.13
CA LEU A 517 10.87 -15.91 -2.80
C LEU A 517 9.59 -16.51 -2.24
N ASP A 518 9.64 -17.75 -1.73
CA ASP A 518 8.48 -18.48 -1.18
C ASP A 518 8.07 -17.99 0.22
N ILE A 519 9.02 -17.52 1.03
CA ILE A 519 8.78 -17.27 2.46
C ILE A 519 8.73 -15.78 2.84
N THR A 520 9.21 -14.89 1.97
CA THR A 520 9.35 -13.47 2.33
C THR A 520 9.18 -12.48 1.18
N PHE A 521 8.47 -11.39 1.45
CA PHE A 521 8.45 -10.21 0.62
C PHE A 521 8.10 -8.95 1.41
N ASP A 522 9.02 -8.00 1.39
CA ASP A 522 8.78 -6.64 1.85
C ASP A 522 8.45 -5.72 0.67
N ALA A 523 7.16 -5.37 0.57
CA ALA A 523 6.65 -4.51 -0.49
C ALA A 523 6.56 -3.02 -0.11
N ARG A 524 6.74 -2.66 1.18
CA ARG A 524 6.33 -1.36 1.70
C ARG A 524 7.43 -0.55 2.36
N SER A 525 8.46 -1.19 2.93
CA SER A 525 9.45 -0.46 3.71
C SER A 525 10.41 0.38 2.84
N THR A 526 10.74 1.56 3.35
CA THR A 526 11.64 2.51 2.65
C THR A 526 13.10 2.22 3.02
N LEU A 527 13.97 2.15 2.00
CA LEU A 527 15.40 1.90 2.19
C LEU A 527 16.06 3.02 3.00
N GLY A 528 16.84 2.66 4.02
CA GLY A 528 17.57 3.59 4.87
C GLY A 528 16.73 4.33 5.92
N VAL A 529 15.43 4.01 6.04
CA VAL A 529 14.52 4.62 7.01
C VAL A 529 14.12 3.59 8.05
N PRO A 530 14.49 3.76 9.34
CA PRO A 530 14.09 2.86 10.40
C PRO A 530 12.59 2.57 10.39
N THR A 531 12.25 1.29 10.41
CA THR A 531 10.90 0.74 10.29
C THR A 531 10.73 -0.34 11.35
N ASP A 532 9.59 -0.37 12.02
CA ASP A 532 9.28 -1.43 12.99
C ASP A 532 8.90 -2.75 12.27
N PRO A 533 9.66 -3.84 12.47
CA PRO A 533 9.32 -5.15 11.91
C PRO A 533 7.92 -5.61 12.32
N TYR A 534 7.52 -5.41 13.58
CA TYR A 534 6.27 -5.95 14.11
C TYR A 534 5.03 -5.25 13.57
N ALA A 535 5.19 -4.06 12.99
CA ALA A 535 4.14 -3.30 12.31
C ALA A 535 4.16 -3.49 10.78
N THR A 536 5.15 -4.19 10.23
CA THR A 536 5.33 -4.32 8.78
C THR A 536 4.92 -5.69 8.29
N GLN A 537 3.98 -5.72 7.35
CA GLN A 537 3.47 -6.96 6.76
C GLN A 537 4.52 -7.65 5.87
N ASN A 538 4.71 -8.95 6.07
CA ASN A 538 5.28 -9.86 5.10
C ASN A 538 4.20 -10.21 4.07
N ALA A 539 4.45 -9.95 2.78
CA ALA A 539 3.46 -10.19 1.74
C ALA A 539 3.34 -11.68 1.33
N HIS A 540 4.18 -12.55 1.89
CA HIS A 540 4.02 -14.01 1.85
C HIS A 540 3.74 -14.57 3.25
N VAL A 541 3.21 -15.78 3.28
CA VAL A 541 3.20 -16.58 4.50
C VAL A 541 4.64 -16.99 4.82
N ALA A 542 5.05 -16.91 6.09
CA ALA A 542 6.34 -17.44 6.52
C ALA A 542 6.29 -18.99 6.58
N ALA A 543 6.15 -19.65 5.43
CA ALA A 543 6.07 -21.10 5.30
C ALA A 543 6.55 -21.55 3.92
N PHE A 544 7.16 -22.74 3.85
CA PHE A 544 7.60 -23.35 2.59
C PHE A 544 6.44 -24.09 1.90
N ASP A 545 5.36 -23.39 1.57
CA ASP A 545 4.11 -24.00 1.09
C ASP A 545 3.89 -23.87 -0.43
N LEU A 546 4.87 -23.32 -1.14
CA LEU A 546 4.85 -23.10 -2.58
C LEU A 546 3.68 -22.22 -3.03
N ASP A 547 3.28 -21.21 -2.24
CA ASP A 547 2.27 -20.22 -2.64
C ASP A 547 2.67 -19.50 -3.96
N THR A 548 3.97 -19.37 -4.20
CA THR A 548 4.58 -18.84 -5.42
C THR A 548 4.28 -19.67 -6.66
N ILE A 549 3.96 -20.96 -6.51
CA ILE A 549 3.57 -21.90 -7.57
C ILE A 549 2.06 -22.07 -7.64
N TYR A 550 1.42 -22.24 -6.48
CA TYR A 550 0.01 -22.64 -6.41
C TYR A 550 -0.97 -21.47 -6.36
N GLY A 551 -0.51 -20.27 -5.99
CA GLY A 551 -1.38 -19.15 -5.63
C GLY A 551 -2.39 -19.58 -4.57
N LEU A 552 -3.65 -19.16 -4.74
CA LEU A 552 -4.76 -19.57 -3.86
C LEU A 552 -5.44 -20.87 -4.34
N GLY A 553 -4.78 -21.64 -5.21
CA GLY A 553 -5.29 -22.89 -5.76
C GLY A 553 -6.11 -22.71 -7.05
N PRO A 554 -6.52 -23.84 -7.68
CA PRO A 554 -7.14 -23.84 -9.01
C PRO A 554 -8.54 -23.23 -9.07
N PHE A 555 -9.25 -23.15 -7.94
CA PHE A 555 -10.62 -22.61 -7.90
C PHE A 555 -10.67 -21.11 -7.62
N VAL A 556 -9.66 -20.56 -6.94
CA VAL A 556 -9.59 -19.13 -6.58
C VAL A 556 -8.73 -18.36 -7.57
N THR A 557 -7.63 -18.96 -8.03
CA THR A 557 -6.71 -18.39 -9.02
C THR A 557 -6.56 -19.31 -10.24
N PRO A 558 -7.65 -19.59 -10.99
CA PRO A 558 -7.66 -20.53 -12.11
C PRO A 558 -6.74 -20.13 -13.27
N GLN A 559 -6.34 -18.87 -13.36
CA GLN A 559 -5.49 -18.36 -14.45
C GLN A 559 -4.11 -19.03 -14.54
N TYR A 560 -3.63 -19.66 -13.46
CA TYR A 560 -2.35 -20.40 -13.39
C TYR A 560 -2.49 -21.88 -13.74
N TYR A 561 -3.71 -22.37 -13.98
CA TYR A 561 -4.02 -23.78 -14.16
C TYR A 561 -4.56 -24.07 -15.56
N GLU A 562 -4.32 -25.28 -16.05
CA GLU A 562 -4.76 -25.71 -17.37
C GLU A 562 -6.29 -25.70 -17.43
N LYS A 563 -6.83 -25.15 -18.53
CA LYS A 563 -8.28 -24.99 -18.67
C LYS A 563 -9.01 -26.34 -18.71
N ASP A 564 -8.42 -27.30 -19.42
CA ASP A 564 -9.03 -28.61 -19.66
C ASP A 564 -8.71 -29.61 -18.54
N ASP A 565 -7.68 -29.35 -17.74
CA ASP A 565 -7.33 -30.13 -16.55
C ASP A 565 -6.88 -29.20 -15.40
N PRO A 566 -7.83 -28.62 -14.65
CA PRO A 566 -7.52 -27.63 -13.61
C PRO A 566 -6.68 -28.16 -12.45
N LEU A 567 -6.38 -29.45 -12.38
CA LEU A 567 -5.46 -29.99 -11.38
C LEU A 567 -3.99 -29.75 -11.76
N LYS A 568 -3.73 -29.46 -13.05
CA LYS A 568 -2.40 -29.19 -13.59
C LYS A 568 -2.18 -27.70 -13.76
N LEU A 569 -0.95 -27.27 -13.51
CA LEU A 569 -0.47 -25.91 -13.70
C LEU A 569 -0.11 -25.68 -15.17
N ARG A 570 -0.33 -24.44 -15.64
CA ARG A 570 -0.03 -24.04 -17.01
C ARG A 570 1.46 -24.00 -17.23
N ILE A 571 1.89 -24.50 -18.38
CA ILE A 571 3.27 -24.40 -18.84
C ILE A 571 3.26 -24.00 -20.32
N GLU A 572 4.20 -23.17 -20.73
CA GLU A 572 4.39 -22.81 -22.13
C GLU A 572 5.71 -23.36 -22.67
N SER A 573 5.96 -23.13 -23.94
CA SER A 573 7.26 -23.36 -24.57
C SER A 573 7.63 -22.10 -25.34
N GLY A 574 8.25 -21.15 -24.63
CA GLY A 574 8.73 -19.86 -25.13
C GLY A 574 10.04 -19.96 -25.91
N GLY A 575 10.41 -21.18 -26.32
CA GLY A 575 11.65 -21.52 -27.01
C GLY A 575 11.66 -22.99 -27.44
N VAL A 576 12.83 -23.65 -27.36
CA VAL A 576 12.98 -25.08 -27.69
C VAL A 576 12.29 -25.99 -26.65
N PHE A 577 12.32 -25.58 -25.39
CA PHE A 577 11.82 -26.31 -24.23
C PHE A 577 10.82 -25.44 -23.45
N GLU A 578 10.43 -25.89 -22.26
CA GLU A 578 9.50 -25.21 -21.37
C GLU A 578 9.92 -23.78 -21.02
N ASP A 579 8.93 -22.88 -20.95
CA ASP A 579 9.02 -21.52 -20.41
C ASP A 579 7.75 -21.24 -19.60
N LEU A 580 7.78 -20.17 -18.82
CA LEU A 580 6.63 -19.69 -18.08
C LEU A 580 5.54 -19.23 -19.05
N PRO A 581 4.26 -19.43 -18.71
CA PRO A 581 3.17 -18.80 -19.45
C PRO A 581 3.33 -17.29 -19.41
N ARG A 582 3.25 -16.59 -20.55
CA ARG A 582 3.35 -15.12 -20.58
C ARG A 582 2.24 -14.49 -21.40
N ASN A 583 1.84 -13.27 -21.05
CA ASN A 583 0.90 -12.50 -21.86
C ASN A 583 1.58 -11.93 -23.12
N ALA A 584 0.87 -11.08 -23.86
CA ALA A 584 1.40 -10.45 -25.08
C ALA A 584 2.60 -9.52 -24.81
N ASP A 585 2.72 -8.98 -23.59
CA ASP A 585 3.80 -8.10 -23.15
C ASP A 585 4.97 -8.85 -22.52
N LEU A 586 4.99 -10.19 -22.66
CA LEU A 586 5.98 -11.10 -22.07
C LEU A 586 5.99 -11.15 -20.53
N MET A 587 5.00 -10.54 -19.88
CA MET A 587 4.83 -10.66 -18.44
C MET A 587 4.38 -12.07 -18.07
N PRO A 588 5.04 -12.72 -17.10
CA PRO A 588 4.68 -14.07 -16.69
C PRO A 588 3.31 -14.12 -16.02
N ILE A 589 2.52 -15.12 -16.38
CA ILE A 589 1.20 -15.43 -15.81
C ILE A 589 1.42 -16.51 -14.73
N ILE A 590 1.99 -16.08 -13.61
CA ILE A 590 2.32 -16.91 -12.44
C ILE A 590 1.92 -16.17 -11.15
N PRO A 591 1.78 -16.85 -10.00
CA PRO A 591 1.38 -16.22 -8.75
C PRO A 591 2.32 -15.10 -8.29
N ASP A 592 3.63 -15.34 -8.32
CA ASP A 592 4.64 -14.33 -7.99
C ASP A 592 5.55 -14.03 -9.18
N PRO A 593 5.41 -12.86 -9.83
CA PRO A 593 6.22 -12.47 -10.99
C PRO A 593 7.72 -12.31 -10.66
N ARG A 594 8.11 -12.19 -9.38
CA ARG A 594 9.53 -12.17 -8.98
C ARG A 594 10.24 -13.49 -9.30
N THR A 595 9.50 -14.58 -9.48
CA THR A 595 10.08 -15.86 -9.94
C THR A 595 10.42 -15.88 -11.44
N ASP A 596 10.43 -14.71 -12.09
CA ASP A 596 10.94 -14.48 -13.44
C ASP A 596 12.02 -13.37 -13.49
N GLN A 597 12.80 -13.18 -12.42
CA GLN A 597 13.89 -12.19 -12.38
C GLN A 597 15.02 -12.51 -13.38
N HIS A 598 15.37 -13.79 -13.52
CA HIS A 598 16.38 -14.28 -14.45
C HIS A 598 16.14 -15.75 -14.79
N LEU A 599 16.74 -16.20 -15.89
CA LEU A 599 16.44 -17.48 -16.55
C LEU A 599 16.50 -18.70 -15.63
N MET A 600 17.41 -18.71 -14.65
CA MET A 600 17.55 -19.82 -13.69
C MET A 600 16.35 -19.97 -12.76
N ILE A 601 15.77 -18.86 -12.25
CA ILE A 601 14.59 -18.93 -11.37
C ILE A 601 13.35 -19.25 -12.19
N SER A 602 13.20 -18.68 -13.39
CA SER A 602 12.14 -19.05 -14.32
C SER A 602 12.20 -20.54 -14.64
N GLY A 603 13.40 -21.08 -14.86
CA GLY A 603 13.62 -22.51 -15.10
C GLY A 603 13.25 -23.38 -13.90
N LEU A 604 13.64 -23.01 -12.67
CA LEU A 604 13.24 -23.75 -11.45
C LEU A 604 11.72 -23.74 -11.27
N HIS A 605 11.07 -22.59 -11.50
CA HIS A 605 9.62 -22.48 -11.45
C HIS A 605 8.95 -23.42 -12.48
N CYS A 606 9.45 -23.47 -13.72
CA CYS A 606 9.00 -24.45 -14.72
C CYS A 606 9.21 -25.91 -14.24
N ALA A 607 10.32 -26.21 -13.58
CA ALA A 607 10.59 -27.54 -13.06
C ALA A 607 9.58 -27.95 -11.97
N PHE A 608 9.20 -27.03 -11.05
CA PHE A 608 8.15 -27.27 -10.05
C PHE A 608 6.76 -27.48 -10.68
N ILE A 609 6.38 -26.68 -11.68
CA ILE A 609 5.15 -26.89 -12.45
C ILE A 609 5.13 -28.30 -13.06
N LEU A 610 6.22 -28.69 -13.73
CA LEU A 610 6.33 -29.98 -14.40
C LEU A 610 6.41 -31.17 -13.43
N PHE A 611 7.00 -30.96 -12.26
CA PHE A 611 7.00 -31.93 -11.15
C PHE A 611 5.59 -32.14 -10.61
N HIS A 612 4.86 -31.06 -10.34
CA HIS A 612 3.45 -31.12 -9.89
C HIS A 612 2.55 -31.80 -10.91
N ASN A 613 2.63 -31.40 -12.18
CA ASN A 613 1.78 -31.95 -13.23
C ASN A 613 1.94 -33.46 -13.39
N ARG A 614 3.16 -33.99 -13.24
CA ARG A 614 3.42 -35.43 -13.22
C ARG A 614 3.02 -36.09 -11.92
N THR A 615 3.11 -35.38 -10.80
CA THR A 615 2.63 -35.89 -9.51
C THR A 615 1.10 -36.08 -9.55
N VAL A 616 0.35 -35.19 -10.20
CA VAL A 616 -1.10 -35.38 -10.44
C VAL A 616 -1.36 -36.67 -11.22
N ASP A 617 -0.61 -36.93 -12.29
CA ASP A 617 -0.75 -38.16 -13.07
C ASP A 617 -0.39 -39.40 -12.25
N TYR A 618 0.68 -39.32 -11.46
CA TYR A 618 1.08 -40.38 -10.54
C TYR A 618 -0.01 -40.69 -9.50
N VAL A 619 -0.58 -39.67 -8.85
CA VAL A 619 -1.63 -39.84 -7.84
C VAL A 619 -2.88 -40.47 -8.45
N ARG A 620 -3.31 -40.03 -9.65
CA ARG A 620 -4.43 -40.64 -10.38
C ARG A 620 -4.23 -42.13 -10.62
N GLN A 621 -3.00 -42.55 -10.90
CA GLN A 621 -2.67 -43.94 -11.22
C GLN A 621 -2.49 -44.82 -9.98
N THR A 622 -2.08 -44.26 -8.85
CA THR A 622 -1.57 -45.05 -7.72
C THR A 622 -2.40 -44.96 -6.43
N SER A 623 -3.15 -43.87 -6.22
CA SER A 623 -3.83 -43.62 -4.94
C SER A 623 -5.24 -44.21 -4.85
N GLY A 624 -5.86 -44.54 -5.98
CA GLY A 624 -7.28 -44.92 -6.04
C GLY A 624 -8.26 -43.75 -5.79
N LEU A 625 -7.77 -42.52 -5.60
CA LEU A 625 -8.59 -41.33 -5.46
C LEU A 625 -9.28 -40.98 -6.79
N THR A 626 -10.57 -40.66 -6.72
CA THR A 626 -11.38 -40.25 -7.89
C THR A 626 -11.85 -38.80 -7.80
N ASP A 627 -11.84 -38.21 -6.61
CA ASP A 627 -12.29 -36.83 -6.39
C ASP A 627 -11.19 -35.81 -6.77
N PRO A 628 -11.44 -34.87 -7.71
CA PRO A 628 -10.40 -33.96 -8.20
C PRO A 628 -9.74 -33.07 -7.11
N PRO A 629 -10.48 -32.44 -6.18
CA PRO A 629 -9.88 -31.74 -5.04
C PRO A 629 -8.97 -32.63 -4.18
N ALA A 630 -9.37 -33.87 -3.89
CA ALA A 630 -8.54 -34.81 -3.15
C ALA A 630 -7.25 -35.19 -3.90
N ILE A 631 -7.34 -35.42 -5.21
CA ILE A 631 -6.17 -35.70 -6.07
C ILE A 631 -5.20 -34.52 -6.06
N PHE A 632 -5.73 -33.29 -6.19
CA PHE A 632 -4.89 -32.09 -6.17
C PHE A 632 -4.23 -31.89 -4.81
N ALA A 633 -4.98 -32.04 -3.71
CA ALA A 633 -4.44 -31.91 -2.36
C ALA A 633 -3.32 -32.93 -2.10
N GLU A 634 -3.51 -34.19 -2.51
CA GLU A 634 -2.49 -35.23 -2.37
C GLU A 634 -1.26 -34.95 -3.25
N ALA A 635 -1.46 -34.49 -4.49
CA ALA A 635 -0.35 -34.11 -5.35
C ALA A 635 0.44 -32.93 -4.75
N LYS A 636 -0.23 -31.85 -4.34
CA LYS A 636 0.40 -30.71 -3.68
C LYS A 636 1.15 -31.14 -2.42
N ARG A 637 0.57 -32.02 -1.60
CA ARG A 637 1.21 -32.57 -0.39
C ARG A 637 2.51 -33.28 -0.74
N LEU A 638 2.50 -34.18 -1.72
CA LEU A 638 3.70 -34.89 -2.16
C LEU A 638 4.77 -33.93 -2.69
N VAL A 639 4.42 -32.95 -3.52
CA VAL A 639 5.38 -31.95 -4.02
C VAL A 639 6.00 -31.17 -2.86
N THR A 640 5.16 -30.67 -1.96
CA THR A 640 5.60 -29.88 -0.79
C THR A 640 6.53 -30.69 0.11
N TRP A 641 6.22 -31.97 0.36
CA TRP A 641 7.07 -32.83 1.20
C TRP A 641 8.41 -33.16 0.53
N HIS A 642 8.45 -33.37 -0.79
CA HIS A 642 9.73 -33.51 -1.51
C HIS A 642 10.54 -32.21 -1.48
N TYR A 643 9.88 -31.05 -1.57
CA TYR A 643 10.53 -29.76 -1.42
C TYR A 643 11.14 -29.58 -0.02
N HIS A 644 10.37 -29.82 1.05
CA HIS A 644 10.85 -29.80 2.43
C HIS A 644 12.02 -30.77 2.65
N TRP A 645 11.97 -31.94 2.03
CA TRP A 645 13.06 -32.92 2.07
C TRP A 645 14.34 -32.37 1.43
N LEU A 646 14.25 -31.78 0.23
CA LEU A 646 15.41 -31.17 -0.45
C LEU A 646 16.01 -30.04 0.39
N ILE A 647 15.16 -29.24 1.05
CA ILE A 647 15.60 -28.18 1.97
C ILE A 647 16.50 -28.76 3.07
N LEU A 648 16.07 -29.83 3.75
CA LEU A 648 16.76 -30.36 4.92
C LEU A 648 17.91 -31.33 4.59
N SER A 649 17.78 -32.11 3.53
CA SER A 649 18.73 -33.20 3.21
C SER A 649 19.85 -32.79 2.25
N GLU A 650 19.68 -31.69 1.52
CA GLU A 650 20.64 -31.23 0.52
C GLU A 650 20.99 -29.75 0.72
N PHE A 651 20.00 -28.85 0.74
CA PHE A 651 20.27 -27.41 0.79
C PHE A 651 20.88 -26.95 2.11
N LEU A 652 20.23 -27.25 3.23
CA LEU A 652 20.63 -26.70 4.53
C LEU A 652 22.03 -27.15 4.98
N PRO A 653 22.42 -28.44 4.88
CA PRO A 653 23.78 -28.89 5.22
C PRO A 653 24.87 -28.22 4.39
N LEU A 654 24.58 -27.86 3.14
CA LEU A 654 25.51 -27.09 2.30
C LEU A 654 25.63 -25.65 2.82
N PHE A 655 24.55 -25.03 3.28
CA PHE A 655 24.55 -23.60 3.60
C PHE A 655 25.05 -23.26 4.99
N VAL A 656 24.81 -24.13 5.98
CA VAL A 656 25.18 -23.88 7.39
C VAL A 656 26.16 -24.92 7.95
N GLY A 657 26.58 -25.88 7.12
CA GLY A 657 27.40 -27.01 7.51
C GLY A 657 26.58 -28.18 8.06
N PRO A 658 27.02 -29.43 7.86
CA PRO A 658 26.37 -30.62 8.39
C PRO A 658 26.32 -30.61 9.93
N ALA A 659 27.38 -30.16 10.60
CA ALA A 659 27.44 -30.19 12.06
C ALA A 659 26.35 -29.30 12.69
N MET A 660 26.12 -28.11 12.14
CA MET A 660 25.08 -27.21 12.65
C MET A 660 23.68 -27.70 12.32
N THR A 661 23.48 -28.24 11.11
CA THR A 661 22.20 -28.82 10.69
C THR A 661 21.81 -29.97 11.64
N ASP A 662 22.73 -30.90 11.87
CA ASP A 662 22.52 -32.05 12.76
C ASP A 662 22.32 -31.62 14.21
N GLU A 663 23.04 -30.60 14.69
CA GLU A 663 22.85 -30.06 16.04
C GLU A 663 21.43 -29.51 16.22
N VAL A 664 20.94 -28.68 15.30
CA VAL A 664 19.61 -28.06 15.43
C VAL A 664 18.50 -29.10 15.29
N LEU A 665 18.64 -30.07 14.37
CA LEU A 665 17.66 -31.15 14.22
C LEU A 665 17.63 -32.09 15.44
N SER A 666 18.79 -32.40 16.04
CA SER A 666 18.87 -33.36 17.15
C SER A 666 18.62 -32.75 18.52
N ARG A 667 19.04 -31.49 18.75
CA ARG A 667 18.94 -30.80 20.05
C ARG A 667 17.83 -29.75 20.08
N GLY A 668 17.21 -29.46 18.94
CA GLY A 668 16.16 -28.46 18.79
C GLY A 668 16.69 -27.04 18.66
N ARG A 669 15.76 -26.14 18.35
CA ARG A 669 15.97 -24.69 18.18
C ARG A 669 16.12 -24.01 19.54
N ARG A 670 16.98 -22.98 19.65
CA ARG A 670 17.24 -22.25 20.90
C ARG A 670 16.59 -20.87 20.92
N TYR A 671 16.64 -20.14 19.81
CA TYR A 671 16.28 -18.73 19.71
C TYR A 671 15.01 -18.51 18.88
N TYR A 672 14.84 -19.22 17.75
CA TYR A 672 13.63 -19.10 16.93
C TYR A 672 12.63 -20.22 17.24
N LYS A 673 11.60 -19.90 18.04
CA LYS A 673 10.62 -20.85 18.57
C LYS A 673 9.18 -20.37 18.35
N PRO A 674 8.72 -20.25 17.10
CA PRO A 674 7.31 -19.99 16.84
C PRO A 674 6.43 -21.15 17.30
N ASP A 675 5.22 -20.82 17.74
CA ASP A 675 4.15 -21.79 17.95
C ASP A 675 3.65 -22.35 16.62
N LEU A 676 3.01 -23.53 16.67
CA LEU A 676 2.46 -24.20 15.49
C LEU A 676 1.47 -23.29 14.74
N GLY A 677 1.72 -23.08 13.45
CA GLY A 677 0.92 -22.24 12.56
C GLY A 677 1.12 -20.74 12.76
N LEU A 678 2.02 -20.31 13.65
CA LEU A 678 2.22 -18.91 14.03
C LEU A 678 3.66 -18.42 13.75
N ALA A 679 4.34 -19.06 12.79
CA ALA A 679 5.65 -18.63 12.34
C ALA A 679 5.60 -17.21 11.77
N THR A 680 6.57 -16.38 12.16
CA THR A 680 6.78 -15.02 11.63
C THR A 680 8.16 -14.94 11.02
N MET A 681 8.37 -14.04 10.05
CA MET A 681 9.66 -13.92 9.38
C MET A 681 10.61 -12.98 10.14
N PRO A 682 11.76 -13.44 10.67
CA PRO A 682 12.71 -12.55 11.35
C PRO A 682 13.49 -11.67 10.38
N VAL A 683 13.68 -10.39 10.71
CA VAL A 683 14.42 -9.45 9.85
C VAL A 683 15.92 -9.75 9.78
N GLU A 684 16.50 -10.36 10.81
CA GLU A 684 17.89 -10.81 10.82
C GLU A 684 18.11 -11.93 9.78
N PHE A 685 17.11 -12.81 9.62
CA PHE A 685 17.13 -13.85 8.60
C PHE A 685 16.94 -13.24 7.20
N GLN A 686 15.78 -12.66 6.88
CA GLN A 686 15.50 -12.23 5.49
C GLN A 686 16.33 -11.02 5.03
N GLY A 687 16.66 -10.13 5.97
CA GLY A 687 17.30 -8.86 5.65
C GLY A 687 18.83 -8.94 5.61
N ALA A 688 19.41 -9.96 6.24
CA ALA A 688 20.85 -10.18 6.29
C ALA A 688 21.20 -11.64 5.96
N CYS A 689 20.95 -12.58 6.88
CA CYS A 689 21.58 -13.90 6.80
C CYS A 689 21.16 -14.73 5.59
N PHE A 690 19.90 -14.70 5.18
CA PHE A 690 19.42 -15.42 4.00
C PHE A 690 19.66 -14.68 2.68
N ARG A 691 20.26 -13.48 2.71
CA ARG A 691 20.76 -12.79 1.51
C ARG A 691 22.14 -13.28 1.06
N LEU A 692 22.68 -14.29 1.73
CA LEU A 692 23.95 -14.94 1.39
C LEU A 692 23.97 -15.48 -0.06
N GLY A 693 22.82 -15.78 -0.65
CA GLY A 693 22.75 -16.20 -2.06
C GLY A 693 23.41 -15.19 -3.01
N HIS A 694 23.46 -13.91 -2.65
CA HIS A 694 24.09 -12.87 -3.46
C HIS A 694 25.61 -13.01 -3.60
N THR A 695 26.32 -13.55 -2.58
CA THR A 695 27.78 -13.78 -2.67
C THR A 695 28.12 -15.01 -3.49
N MET A 696 27.18 -15.96 -3.61
CA MET A 696 27.42 -17.23 -4.31
C MET A 696 27.23 -17.09 -5.84
N ILE A 697 26.67 -15.98 -6.31
CA ILE A 697 26.39 -15.77 -7.73
C ILE A 697 27.69 -15.59 -8.51
N ARG A 698 27.80 -16.27 -9.66
CA ARG A 698 28.84 -16.05 -10.67
C ARG A 698 28.49 -14.85 -11.58
N PRO A 699 29.49 -14.23 -12.23
CA PRO A 699 29.24 -13.16 -13.19
C PRO A 699 28.48 -13.65 -14.43
N SER A 700 28.78 -14.87 -14.87
CA SER A 700 28.22 -15.49 -16.06
C SER A 700 27.89 -16.97 -15.86
N TYR A 701 26.97 -17.46 -16.69
CA TYR A 701 26.57 -18.86 -16.71
C TYR A 701 26.49 -19.38 -18.14
N ARG A 702 26.75 -20.69 -18.29
CA ARG A 702 26.36 -21.44 -19.48
C ARG A 702 24.95 -21.96 -19.27
N ALA A 703 23.96 -21.21 -19.76
CA ALA A 703 22.55 -21.53 -19.58
C ALA A 703 22.21 -22.92 -20.14
N ASN A 704 22.77 -23.31 -21.28
CA ASN A 704 22.58 -24.62 -21.91
C ASN A 704 23.72 -24.94 -22.91
N LEU A 705 23.75 -26.18 -23.42
CA LEU A 705 24.80 -26.68 -24.30
C LEU A 705 24.57 -26.44 -25.80
N LYS A 706 23.32 -26.22 -26.25
CA LYS A 706 22.97 -26.18 -27.68
C LYS A 706 21.85 -25.19 -28.06
N GLY A 707 21.48 -24.27 -27.17
CA GLY A 707 20.37 -23.35 -27.39
C GLY A 707 20.66 -22.26 -28.41
N ASP A 708 21.92 -21.86 -28.60
CA ASP A 708 22.30 -20.73 -29.46
C ASP A 708 22.69 -21.21 -30.87
N GLY A 709 21.69 -21.56 -31.68
CA GLY A 709 21.91 -22.10 -33.04
C GLY A 709 22.68 -23.43 -33.04
N GLY A 710 22.42 -24.30 -32.06
CA GLY A 710 23.14 -25.56 -31.87
C GLY A 710 24.45 -25.44 -31.07
N LYS A 711 24.83 -24.23 -30.66
CA LYS A 711 26.00 -23.96 -29.80
C LYS A 711 25.57 -23.67 -28.35
N PRO A 712 26.49 -23.74 -27.37
CA PRO A 712 26.16 -23.41 -26.00
C PRO A 712 25.81 -21.92 -25.85
N PHE A 713 24.76 -21.64 -25.07
CA PHE A 713 24.38 -20.28 -24.72
C PHE A 713 25.08 -19.84 -23.44
N PHE A 714 25.94 -18.83 -23.54
CA PHE A 714 26.58 -18.17 -22.41
C PHE A 714 26.08 -16.74 -22.29
N GLY A 715 25.81 -16.29 -21.07
CA GLY A 715 25.42 -14.91 -20.79
C GLY A 715 25.89 -14.46 -19.42
N LEU A 716 26.08 -13.15 -19.26
CA LEU A 716 26.17 -12.54 -17.93
C LEU A 716 24.82 -12.73 -17.22
N ILE A 717 24.83 -12.85 -15.88
CA ILE A 717 23.56 -12.89 -15.13
C ILE A 717 22.72 -11.64 -15.40
N PHE A 718 23.39 -10.48 -15.36
CA PHE A 718 22.91 -9.19 -15.84
C PHE A 718 24.09 -8.50 -16.52
N ASP A 719 23.89 -7.96 -17.73
CA ASP A 719 24.94 -7.22 -18.44
C ASP A 719 24.82 -5.71 -18.14
N PRO A 720 25.80 -5.10 -17.44
CA PRO A 720 25.81 -3.67 -17.16
C PRO A 720 25.79 -2.80 -18.43
N ALA A 721 26.34 -3.30 -19.55
CA ALA A 721 26.36 -2.56 -20.82
C ALA A 721 24.98 -2.43 -21.45
N LEU A 722 24.04 -3.34 -21.13
CA LEU A 722 22.65 -3.25 -21.57
C LEU A 722 21.82 -2.29 -20.68
N GLY A 723 22.23 -2.08 -19.43
CA GLY A 723 21.54 -1.23 -18.47
C GLY A 723 20.05 -1.56 -18.32
N ASP A 724 19.26 -0.50 -18.10
CA ASP A 724 17.79 -0.54 -17.96
C ASP A 724 17.04 -0.59 -19.30
N LEU A 725 17.74 -0.62 -20.43
CA LEU A 725 17.09 -0.63 -21.73
C LEU A 725 16.26 -1.91 -21.87
N ALA A 726 14.93 -1.75 -21.95
CA ALA A 726 14.07 -2.80 -22.47
C ALA A 726 14.49 -3.01 -23.94
N PRO A 727 14.96 -4.20 -24.34
CA PRO A 727 15.19 -4.52 -25.73
C PRO A 727 13.92 -4.22 -26.54
N ALA A 728 14.08 -3.83 -27.80
CA ALA A 728 12.93 -3.64 -28.69
C ALA A 728 12.05 -4.92 -28.69
N PRO A 729 10.71 -4.80 -28.84
CA PRO A 729 9.83 -5.96 -28.85
C PRO A 729 10.34 -7.06 -29.80
N GLY A 730 10.47 -8.28 -29.27
CA GLY A 730 10.99 -9.44 -30.02
C GLY A 730 12.51 -9.58 -30.07
N VAL A 731 13.27 -8.69 -29.44
CA VAL A 731 14.74 -8.81 -29.31
C VAL A 731 15.10 -9.57 -28.05
N ASP A 732 15.79 -10.69 -28.22
CA ASP A 732 16.37 -11.48 -27.13
C ASP A 732 17.68 -10.83 -26.64
N PRO A 733 17.78 -10.37 -25.38
CA PRO A 733 19.03 -9.81 -24.86
C PRO A 733 20.13 -10.87 -24.74
N GLY A 734 21.38 -10.42 -24.79
CA GLY A 734 22.57 -11.29 -24.67
C GLY A 734 22.85 -11.81 -23.26
N ASP A 735 22.15 -11.29 -22.25
CA ASP A 735 22.28 -11.70 -20.85
C ASP A 735 21.10 -12.57 -20.39
N LEU A 736 21.16 -13.01 -19.13
CA LEU A 736 20.25 -14.01 -18.58
C LEU A 736 19.07 -13.42 -17.81
N ARG A 737 18.80 -12.11 -17.94
CA ARG A 737 17.64 -11.44 -17.33
C ARG A 737 16.32 -12.11 -17.76
N GLY A 738 15.31 -12.13 -16.90
CA GLY A 738 14.01 -12.73 -17.22
C GLY A 738 13.13 -11.81 -18.08
N GLY A 739 11.88 -12.20 -18.31
CA GLY A 739 10.94 -11.38 -19.11
C GLY A 739 11.02 -11.57 -20.64
N PHE A 740 11.68 -12.61 -21.14
CA PHE A 740 11.91 -12.81 -22.58
C PHE A 740 11.62 -14.22 -23.04
N ARG A 741 11.07 -14.34 -24.26
CA ARG A 741 10.91 -15.61 -25.00
C ARG A 741 11.96 -15.70 -26.11
N ALA A 742 12.70 -16.80 -26.15
CA ALA A 742 13.59 -17.11 -27.27
C ALA A 742 13.93 -18.61 -27.31
N PRO A 743 14.22 -19.19 -28.49
CA PRO A 743 14.62 -20.60 -28.63
C PRO A 743 15.74 -21.04 -27.68
N ARG A 744 16.71 -20.15 -27.41
CA ARG A 744 17.86 -20.43 -26.55
C ARG A 744 17.61 -20.24 -25.05
N ARG A 745 16.45 -19.71 -24.63
CA ARG A 745 16.13 -19.38 -23.23
C ARG A 745 15.51 -20.58 -22.51
N PHE A 746 16.36 -21.55 -22.20
CA PHE A 746 16.04 -22.66 -21.32
C PHE A 746 17.29 -23.08 -20.53
N ILE A 747 17.10 -23.70 -19.36
CA ILE A 747 18.21 -24.12 -18.50
C ILE A 747 18.58 -25.57 -18.74
N GLY A 748 19.77 -25.82 -19.29
CA GLY A 748 20.43 -27.13 -19.26
C GLY A 748 20.96 -27.41 -17.85
N TRP A 749 20.17 -28.12 -17.04
CA TRP A 749 20.45 -28.35 -15.62
C TRP A 749 21.77 -29.06 -15.33
N GLN A 750 22.38 -29.74 -16.30
CA GLN A 750 23.72 -30.33 -16.16
C GLN A 750 24.84 -29.31 -15.89
N THR A 751 24.66 -28.04 -16.27
CA THR A 751 25.62 -27.00 -15.87
C THR A 751 25.46 -26.63 -14.39
N PHE A 752 24.27 -26.84 -13.81
CA PHE A 752 23.89 -26.32 -12.49
C PHE A 752 23.85 -27.39 -11.40
N PHE A 753 23.63 -28.65 -11.74
CA PHE A 753 23.62 -29.79 -10.83
C PHE A 753 24.43 -30.94 -11.43
N ASN A 754 25.00 -31.78 -10.55
CA ASN A 754 25.91 -32.83 -10.98
C ASN A 754 25.14 -34.09 -11.44
N PHE A 755 24.97 -34.25 -12.75
CA PHE A 755 24.44 -35.46 -13.38
C PHE A 755 25.53 -36.49 -13.73
N ASN A 756 26.75 -36.31 -13.20
CA ASN A 756 27.93 -37.14 -13.47
C ASN A 756 28.37 -37.15 -14.95
N ASP A 757 28.18 -36.03 -15.64
CA ASP A 757 28.56 -35.83 -17.04
C ASP A 757 29.70 -34.82 -17.23
N ASN A 758 30.32 -34.37 -16.13
CA ASN A 758 31.40 -33.38 -16.08
C ASN A 758 31.02 -31.96 -16.58
N GLU A 759 29.72 -31.65 -16.71
CA GLU A 759 29.28 -30.34 -17.18
C GLU A 759 28.99 -29.34 -16.05
N VAL A 760 28.87 -29.83 -14.81
CA VAL A 760 28.51 -29.03 -13.63
C VAL A 760 29.54 -27.94 -13.34
N LYS A 761 29.04 -26.79 -12.91
CA LYS A 761 29.86 -25.67 -12.43
C LYS A 761 29.57 -25.39 -10.95
N PRO A 762 30.61 -25.04 -10.17
CA PRO A 762 30.44 -24.58 -8.81
C PRO A 762 29.81 -23.19 -8.77
N ASN A 763 29.30 -22.78 -7.61
CA ASN A 763 29.01 -21.36 -7.33
C ASN A 763 30.26 -20.66 -6.75
N LYS A 764 30.13 -19.39 -6.34
CA LYS A 764 31.19 -18.63 -5.65
C LYS A 764 31.21 -18.93 -4.15
N GLN A 765 32.37 -18.71 -3.52
CA GLN A 765 32.51 -18.81 -2.06
C GLN A 765 31.62 -17.80 -1.33
N MET A 766 31.36 -18.09 -0.04
CA MET A 766 30.67 -17.16 0.84
C MET A 766 31.69 -16.25 1.50
N ASP A 767 31.87 -15.04 0.95
CA ASP A 767 32.84 -14.08 1.46
C ASP A 767 32.40 -12.63 1.14
N THR A 768 33.30 -11.66 1.33
CA THR A 768 33.00 -10.25 1.06
C THR A 768 33.14 -9.86 -0.42
N HIS A 769 33.28 -10.81 -1.36
CA HIS A 769 33.45 -10.54 -2.79
C HIS A 769 32.19 -10.89 -3.58
N ILE A 770 31.40 -9.86 -3.90
CA ILE A 770 30.15 -10.00 -4.63
C ILE A 770 30.39 -9.77 -6.11
N SER A 771 29.84 -10.64 -6.96
CA SER A 771 30.02 -10.53 -8.40
C SER A 771 29.56 -9.18 -8.97
N SER A 772 30.43 -8.55 -9.76
CA SER A 772 30.28 -7.19 -10.29
C SER A 772 28.97 -6.93 -11.05
N PRO A 773 28.38 -7.89 -11.78
CA PRO A 773 27.06 -7.71 -12.40
C PRO A 773 25.93 -7.33 -11.44
N LEU A 774 26.04 -7.66 -10.15
CA LEU A 774 25.01 -7.35 -9.15
C LEU A 774 25.04 -5.89 -8.67
N PHE A 775 26.03 -5.10 -9.10
CA PHE A 775 26.13 -3.67 -8.80
C PHE A 775 25.40 -2.79 -9.84
N THR A 776 24.92 -3.39 -10.93
CA THR A 776 24.17 -2.69 -12.00
C THR A 776 22.97 -3.54 -12.43
N LEU A 777 21.98 -3.66 -11.54
CA LEU A 777 20.78 -4.42 -11.85
C LEU A 777 19.86 -3.66 -12.83
N PRO A 778 19.23 -4.36 -13.80
CA PRO A 778 18.11 -3.80 -14.53
C PRO A 778 16.96 -3.46 -13.56
N LEU A 779 16.33 -2.31 -13.71
CA LEU A 779 15.18 -1.89 -12.88
C LEU A 779 14.05 -2.92 -12.90
N ALA A 780 13.86 -3.65 -14.00
CA ALA A 780 12.87 -4.72 -14.11
C ALA A 780 13.14 -5.90 -13.16
N ALA A 781 14.40 -6.17 -12.84
CA ALA A 781 14.79 -7.21 -11.88
C ALA A 781 14.63 -6.75 -10.41
N ILE A 782 14.32 -5.47 -10.19
CA ILE A 782 14.08 -4.88 -8.87
C ILE A 782 12.58 -4.79 -8.63
N ALA A 783 12.07 -5.46 -7.59
CA ALA A 783 10.63 -5.46 -7.28
C ALA A 783 10.02 -4.05 -7.11
N SER A 784 10.79 -3.07 -6.64
CA SER A 784 10.33 -1.69 -6.50
C SER A 784 10.49 -0.83 -7.77
N HIS A 785 11.20 -1.33 -8.79
CA HIS A 785 11.57 -0.59 -10.01
C HIS A 785 12.19 0.79 -9.73
N LYS A 786 12.97 0.91 -8.65
CA LYS A 786 13.55 2.17 -8.16
C LYS A 786 15.01 2.00 -7.77
N ALA A 787 15.80 3.06 -7.98
CA ALA A 787 17.17 3.19 -7.48
C ALA A 787 17.25 3.09 -5.94
N PRO A 788 18.43 2.76 -5.36
CA PRO A 788 19.67 2.40 -6.05
C PRO A 788 19.57 1.05 -6.75
N ILE A 789 20.26 0.92 -7.90
CA ILE A 789 20.30 -0.31 -8.71
C ILE A 789 21.41 -1.28 -8.27
N ALA A 790 22.38 -0.81 -7.48
CA ALA A 790 23.40 -1.68 -6.90
C ALA A 790 22.80 -2.50 -5.75
N LEU A 791 22.81 -3.82 -5.88
CA LEU A 791 22.17 -4.72 -4.93
C LEU A 791 22.74 -4.58 -3.53
N MET A 792 24.06 -4.42 -3.39
CA MET A 792 24.71 -4.31 -2.09
C MET A 792 24.37 -3.00 -1.35
N GLN A 793 24.17 -1.89 -2.06
CA GLN A 793 23.64 -0.67 -1.44
C GLN A 793 22.24 -0.92 -0.86
N ARG A 794 21.38 -1.62 -1.60
CA ARG A 794 20.02 -1.95 -1.13
C ARG A 794 20.06 -2.84 0.10
N ASN A 795 20.91 -3.86 0.11
CA ASN A 795 21.09 -4.76 1.25
C ASN A 795 21.55 -4.02 2.50
N LEU A 796 22.59 -3.19 2.38
CA LEU A 796 23.15 -2.48 3.53
C LEU A 796 22.20 -1.38 4.05
N LEU A 797 21.54 -0.63 3.17
CA LEU A 797 20.50 0.31 3.59
C LEU A 797 19.33 -0.39 4.29
N ARG A 798 19.05 -1.66 3.95
CA ARG A 798 18.02 -2.45 4.62
C ARG A 798 18.38 -2.78 6.08
N HIS A 799 19.65 -2.77 6.46
CA HIS A 799 20.06 -2.93 7.86
C HIS A 799 19.62 -1.73 8.71
N ILE A 800 19.72 -0.53 8.14
CA ILE A 800 19.18 0.69 8.76
C ILE A 800 17.67 0.60 8.81
N THR A 801 17.03 0.21 7.70
CA THR A 801 15.57 0.07 7.63
C THR A 801 15.02 -0.83 8.72
N TRP A 802 15.61 -2.00 8.93
CA TRP A 802 15.13 -2.92 9.95
C TRP A 802 15.71 -2.70 11.33
N SER A 803 16.55 -1.67 11.51
CA SER A 803 17.25 -1.43 12.78
C SER A 803 17.90 -2.73 13.30
N MET A 804 18.62 -3.44 12.44
CA MET A 804 19.18 -4.75 12.77
C MET A 804 20.29 -4.61 13.80
N PRO A 805 20.48 -5.58 14.71
CA PRO A 805 21.65 -5.63 15.57
C PRO A 805 22.96 -5.82 14.79
N SER A 806 24.08 -5.48 15.42
CA SER A 806 25.40 -5.81 14.86
C SER A 806 25.70 -7.31 14.95
N GLY A 807 26.54 -7.81 14.07
CA GLY A 807 26.97 -9.21 14.13
C GLY A 807 27.67 -9.55 15.45
N GLN A 808 28.48 -8.63 16.00
CA GLN A 808 29.12 -8.77 17.29
C GLN A 808 28.11 -8.87 18.46
N ALA A 809 27.01 -8.12 18.41
CA ALA A 809 25.98 -8.18 19.43
C ALA A 809 25.27 -9.56 19.41
N ILE A 810 24.98 -10.07 18.22
CA ILE A 810 24.37 -11.39 18.06
C ILE A 810 25.35 -12.50 18.46
N ALA A 811 26.61 -12.44 18.03
CA ALA A 811 27.66 -13.39 18.42
C ALA A 811 27.73 -13.55 19.95
N ARG A 812 27.77 -12.43 20.68
CA ARG A 812 27.72 -12.42 22.15
C ARG A 812 26.43 -13.03 22.69
N ALA A 813 25.28 -12.67 22.12
CA ALA A 813 23.98 -13.17 22.57
C ALA A 813 23.84 -14.69 22.40
N ILE A 814 24.44 -15.27 21.35
CA ILE A 814 24.38 -16.71 21.09
C ILE A 814 25.56 -17.50 21.66
N GLY A 815 26.53 -16.82 22.27
CA GLY A 815 27.76 -17.41 22.82
C GLY A 815 28.76 -17.87 21.76
N ALA A 816 28.73 -17.29 20.56
CA ALA A 816 29.73 -17.53 19.51
C ALA A 816 30.97 -16.66 19.72
N GLU A 817 32.09 -17.07 19.11
CA GLU A 817 33.29 -16.25 19.05
C GLU A 817 33.02 -14.96 18.27
N VAL A 818 33.51 -13.85 18.79
CA VAL A 818 33.28 -12.52 18.22
C VAL A 818 34.47 -12.16 17.36
N LEU A 819 34.24 -11.80 16.09
CA LEU A 819 35.30 -11.27 15.22
C LEU A 819 35.91 -10.01 15.86
N SER A 820 37.24 -9.93 15.83
CA SER A 820 37.96 -8.79 16.39
C SER A 820 37.82 -7.56 15.49
N ALA A 821 38.09 -6.37 16.03
CA ALA A 821 38.14 -5.15 15.22
C ALA A 821 39.23 -5.23 14.12
N GLY A 822 40.28 -6.03 14.31
CA GLY A 822 41.32 -6.25 13.30
C GLY A 822 40.84 -7.12 12.13
N ASP A 823 39.89 -8.03 12.37
CA ASP A 823 39.27 -8.83 11.30
C ASP A 823 38.37 -7.99 10.39
N LEU A 824 38.03 -6.78 10.84
CA LEU A 824 37.08 -5.83 10.24
C LEU A 824 37.72 -4.46 9.99
N GLU A 825 39.05 -4.40 9.90
CA GLU A 825 39.84 -3.17 9.88
C GLU A 825 39.42 -2.24 8.73
N GLU A 826 39.00 -2.78 7.59
CA GLU A 826 38.53 -1.99 6.44
C GLU A 826 37.33 -1.08 6.76
N LEU A 827 36.54 -1.41 7.78
CA LEU A 827 35.40 -0.58 8.21
C LEU A 827 35.81 0.65 9.03
N THR A 828 37.06 0.71 9.49
CA THR A 828 37.60 1.89 10.20
C THR A 828 37.68 3.12 9.30
N ALA A 829 37.79 2.91 7.97
CA ALA A 829 37.88 3.98 6.98
C ALA A 829 36.67 4.93 6.96
N TYR A 830 35.53 4.51 7.52
CA TYR A 830 34.31 5.31 7.60
C TYR A 830 34.26 6.25 8.81
N ASP A 831 35.19 6.13 9.77
CA ASP A 831 35.26 6.95 11.00
C ASP A 831 33.95 6.97 11.81
N MET A 832 33.31 5.79 11.91
CA MET A 832 32.04 5.61 12.62
C MET A 832 32.03 4.48 13.65
N GLN A 833 33.17 3.81 13.87
CA GLN A 833 33.31 2.61 14.71
C GLN A 833 32.49 1.41 14.19
N LEU A 834 32.36 1.29 12.87
CA LEU A 834 31.65 0.18 12.23
C LEU A 834 32.37 -1.16 12.40
N GLU A 835 33.68 -1.17 12.62
CA GLU A 835 34.47 -2.36 12.96
C GLU A 835 34.11 -2.97 14.33
N ARG A 836 33.44 -2.19 15.18
CA ARG A 836 32.91 -2.63 16.49
C ARG A 836 31.42 -2.90 16.48
N ASN A 837 30.70 -2.32 15.51
CA ASN A 837 29.26 -2.36 15.37
C ASN A 837 28.86 -2.68 13.93
N THR A 838 29.33 -3.82 13.44
CA THR A 838 29.26 -4.15 12.02
C THR A 838 27.85 -4.55 11.60
N PRO A 839 27.32 -4.03 10.45
CA PRO A 839 26.08 -4.51 9.87
C PRO A 839 26.12 -6.04 9.71
N LEU A 840 25.07 -6.71 10.18
CA LEU A 840 25.00 -8.18 10.24
C LEU A 840 25.40 -8.89 8.93
N PHE A 841 24.94 -8.41 7.77
CA PHE A 841 25.29 -8.98 6.47
C PHE A 841 26.80 -8.94 6.20
N TYR A 842 27.46 -7.83 6.48
CA TYR A 842 28.92 -7.75 6.31
C TYR A 842 29.63 -8.69 7.29
N TYR A 843 29.21 -8.67 8.56
CA TYR A 843 29.80 -9.51 9.60
C TYR A 843 29.73 -10.99 9.24
N MET A 844 28.56 -11.50 8.82
CA MET A 844 28.41 -12.93 8.52
C MET A 844 29.19 -13.38 7.28
N LEU A 845 29.41 -12.50 6.29
CA LEU A 845 30.26 -12.80 5.14
C LEU A 845 31.73 -12.87 5.56
N ARG A 846 32.17 -11.93 6.41
CA ARG A 846 33.52 -11.95 6.96
C ARG A 846 33.75 -13.15 7.88
N GLU A 847 32.74 -13.51 8.66
CA GLU A 847 32.74 -14.70 9.52
C GLU A 847 32.89 -15.96 8.68
N ALA A 848 32.07 -16.13 7.63
CA ALA A 848 32.17 -17.26 6.72
C ALA A 848 33.56 -17.35 6.07
N GLN A 849 34.14 -16.23 5.65
CA GLN A 849 35.46 -16.18 5.02
C GLN A 849 36.60 -16.61 5.97
N LEU A 850 36.53 -16.21 7.24
CA LEU A 850 37.63 -16.37 8.19
C LEU A 850 37.55 -17.67 9.01
N VAL A 851 36.34 -18.09 9.38
CA VAL A 851 36.15 -19.28 10.24
C VAL A 851 36.36 -20.55 9.41
N PRO A 852 37.26 -21.47 9.81
CA PRO A 852 37.50 -22.69 9.05
C PRO A 852 36.33 -23.69 9.08
N ASP A 853 35.96 -24.22 7.91
CA ASP A 853 34.87 -25.20 7.72
C ASP A 853 35.37 -26.63 7.97
N THR A 854 35.78 -26.90 9.21
CA THR A 854 36.45 -28.16 9.59
C THR A 854 35.53 -29.39 9.57
N ASP A 855 34.22 -29.22 9.72
CA ASP A 855 33.22 -30.30 9.72
C ASP A 855 33.02 -30.93 8.34
N ILE A 856 33.40 -30.22 7.28
CA ILE A 856 33.46 -30.76 5.90
C ILE A 856 34.90 -31.09 5.45
N GLY A 857 35.85 -31.16 6.39
CA GLY A 857 37.25 -31.51 6.12
C GLY A 857 38.04 -30.42 5.39
N LYS A 858 37.63 -29.15 5.51
CA LYS A 858 38.35 -28.00 4.97
C LYS A 858 38.99 -27.19 6.10
N ASN A 859 40.26 -26.86 5.96
CA ASN A 859 41.00 -26.04 6.93
C ASN A 859 41.02 -24.55 6.56
N ALA A 860 40.00 -24.09 5.83
CA ALA A 860 39.80 -22.71 5.41
C ALA A 860 38.30 -22.40 5.42
N GLY A 861 37.92 -21.13 5.44
CA GLY A 861 36.52 -20.69 5.38
C GLY A 861 36.00 -20.48 3.96
N GLY A 862 34.75 -20.02 3.88
CA GLY A 862 34.05 -19.60 2.67
C GLY A 862 33.28 -20.70 1.97
N PHE A 863 33.21 -21.92 2.53
CA PHE A 863 32.46 -23.04 1.95
C PHE A 863 31.01 -23.07 2.44
N HIS A 864 30.76 -22.69 3.70
CA HIS A 864 29.41 -22.44 4.23
C HIS A 864 29.41 -21.27 5.22
N LEU A 865 28.24 -20.94 5.78
CA LEU A 865 28.13 -19.87 6.78
C LEU A 865 28.89 -20.21 8.07
N GLY A 866 29.41 -19.18 8.71
CA GLY A 866 29.99 -19.26 10.05
C GLY A 866 28.94 -19.32 11.17
N PRO A 867 29.37 -19.33 12.44
CA PRO A 867 28.51 -19.58 13.60
C PRO A 867 27.28 -18.67 13.73
N VAL A 868 27.39 -17.35 13.52
CA VAL A 868 26.27 -16.41 13.65
C VAL A 868 25.29 -16.58 12.49
N GLY A 869 25.80 -16.47 11.25
CA GLY A 869 24.97 -16.57 10.06
C GLY A 869 24.28 -17.93 9.98
N GLY A 870 25.04 -18.99 10.21
CA GLY A 870 24.58 -20.38 10.18
C GLY A 870 23.48 -20.62 11.20
N ARG A 871 23.64 -20.13 12.44
CA ARG A 871 22.66 -20.35 13.51
C ARG A 871 21.31 -19.72 13.18
N ILE A 872 21.33 -18.49 12.65
CA ILE A 872 20.11 -17.79 12.23
C ILE A 872 19.42 -18.57 11.11
N VAL A 873 20.16 -18.95 10.06
CA VAL A 873 19.59 -19.67 8.91
C VAL A 873 19.05 -21.03 9.33
N ALA A 874 19.82 -21.82 10.07
CA ALA A 874 19.43 -23.16 10.50
C ALA A 874 18.15 -23.15 11.35
N GLU A 875 18.10 -22.32 12.38
CA GLU A 875 16.94 -22.31 13.28
C GLU A 875 15.69 -21.73 12.64
N VAL A 876 15.82 -20.72 11.77
CA VAL A 876 14.66 -20.20 11.05
C VAL A 876 14.15 -21.22 10.05
N VAL A 877 14.99 -21.76 9.15
CA VAL A 877 14.54 -22.74 8.15
C VAL A 877 13.90 -23.97 8.79
N ILE A 878 14.56 -24.58 9.79
CA ILE A 878 13.99 -25.73 10.52
C ILE A 878 12.74 -25.30 11.28
N GLY A 879 12.73 -24.09 11.85
CA GLY A 879 11.60 -23.58 12.62
C GLY A 879 10.35 -23.35 11.78
N LEU A 880 10.49 -22.87 10.54
CA LEU A 880 9.38 -22.72 9.60
C LEU A 880 8.77 -24.09 9.26
N LEU A 881 9.60 -25.12 9.06
CA LEU A 881 9.13 -26.48 8.77
C LEU A 881 8.47 -27.13 10.01
N ASP A 882 9.09 -27.02 11.18
CA ASP A 882 8.56 -27.56 12.44
C ASP A 882 7.26 -26.88 12.91
N SER A 883 7.02 -25.64 12.49
CA SER A 883 5.82 -24.89 12.87
C SER A 883 4.75 -24.89 11.77
N ASP A 884 5.03 -25.38 10.58
CA ASP A 884 4.01 -25.58 9.55
C ASP A 884 3.20 -26.85 9.86
N PRO A 885 1.89 -26.75 10.16
CA PRO A 885 1.06 -27.91 10.43
C PRO A 885 0.99 -28.88 9.25
N ASN A 886 1.34 -28.49 8.03
CA ASN A 886 1.30 -29.36 6.84
C ASN A 886 2.67 -29.97 6.50
N SER A 887 3.74 -29.60 7.21
CA SER A 887 5.07 -30.15 6.96
C SER A 887 5.13 -31.64 7.26
N TYR A 888 5.95 -32.38 6.50
CA TYR A 888 6.20 -33.78 6.80
C TYR A 888 6.83 -33.96 8.19
N LEU A 889 7.60 -32.99 8.70
CA LEU A 889 8.16 -33.06 10.06
C LEU A 889 7.08 -33.12 11.15
N VAL A 890 5.93 -32.50 10.92
CA VAL A 890 4.80 -32.47 11.86
C VAL A 890 3.84 -33.63 11.59
N GLN A 891 3.48 -33.83 10.32
CA GLN A 891 2.46 -34.80 9.93
C GLN A 891 2.98 -36.25 9.94
N GLN A 892 4.22 -36.46 9.50
CA GLN A 892 4.82 -37.79 9.43
C GLN A 892 6.36 -37.70 9.52
N PRO A 893 6.95 -37.48 10.71
CA PRO A 893 8.39 -37.18 10.85
C PRO A 893 9.34 -38.26 10.25
N GLY A 894 8.89 -39.51 10.19
CA GLY A 894 9.63 -40.62 9.57
C GLY A 894 9.41 -40.76 8.06
N TRP A 895 8.73 -39.82 7.42
CA TRP A 895 8.48 -39.86 5.98
C TRP A 895 9.79 -39.69 5.20
N THR A 896 9.89 -40.40 4.08
CA THR A 896 10.95 -40.24 3.09
C THR A 896 10.35 -40.09 1.70
N PRO A 897 11.03 -39.41 0.76
CA PRO A 897 10.63 -39.27 -0.63
C PRO A 897 10.14 -40.57 -1.27
N THR A 898 9.11 -40.45 -2.11
CA THR A 898 8.41 -41.57 -2.74
C THR A 898 8.43 -41.51 -4.27
N LEU A 899 8.85 -40.39 -4.86
CA LEU A 899 8.85 -40.16 -6.30
C LEU A 899 10.26 -40.32 -6.88
N GLN A 900 10.35 -40.79 -8.12
CA GLN A 900 11.58 -41.05 -8.91
C GLN A 900 12.58 -42.04 -8.30
N ARG A 901 13.15 -41.71 -7.15
CA ARG A 901 14.09 -42.54 -6.37
C ARG A 901 13.62 -42.55 -4.91
N PRO A 902 12.70 -43.47 -4.55
CA PRO A 902 12.17 -43.53 -3.20
C PRO A 902 13.25 -43.75 -2.13
N GLY A 903 13.10 -43.10 -0.99
CA GLY A 903 13.99 -43.21 0.16
C GLY A 903 14.91 -42.00 0.38
N PRO A 904 15.88 -42.11 1.31
CA PRO A 904 16.64 -40.96 1.81
C PRO A 904 17.68 -40.39 0.83
N SER A 905 17.92 -41.08 -0.28
CA SER A 905 18.91 -40.69 -1.30
C SER A 905 18.33 -39.78 -2.38
N PHE A 906 17.07 -39.37 -2.29
CA PHE A 906 16.47 -38.41 -3.23
C PHE A 906 17.19 -37.06 -3.15
N ARG A 907 17.59 -36.53 -4.30
CA ARG A 907 18.29 -35.25 -4.45
C ARG A 907 17.66 -34.39 -5.55
N MET A 908 18.12 -33.16 -5.71
CA MET A 908 17.63 -32.23 -6.72
C MET A 908 17.73 -32.80 -8.14
N THR A 909 18.73 -33.63 -8.43
CA THR A 909 18.83 -34.33 -9.72
C THR A 909 17.66 -35.29 -9.94
N ASP A 910 17.22 -36.01 -8.91
CA ASP A 910 16.03 -36.88 -8.97
C ASP A 910 14.74 -36.06 -9.12
N PHE A 911 14.64 -34.90 -8.45
CA PHE A 911 13.54 -33.96 -8.65
C PHE A 911 13.45 -33.49 -10.11
N LEU A 912 14.57 -33.06 -10.69
CA LEU A 912 14.63 -32.60 -12.08
C LEU A 912 14.38 -33.73 -13.09
N THR A 913 14.79 -34.95 -12.77
CA THR A 913 14.46 -36.13 -13.58
C THR A 913 12.98 -36.48 -13.52
N PHE A 914 12.35 -36.41 -12.34
CA PHE A 914 10.90 -36.61 -12.24
C PHE A 914 10.15 -35.53 -13.02
N ALA A 915 10.56 -34.26 -12.89
CA ALA A 915 10.06 -33.15 -13.71
C ALA A 915 10.40 -33.28 -15.21
N GLY A 916 11.25 -34.25 -15.59
CA GLY A 916 11.68 -34.55 -16.95
C GLY A 916 12.24 -33.35 -17.70
N VAL A 917 13.00 -32.53 -16.96
CA VAL A 917 13.81 -31.41 -17.45
C VAL A 917 15.31 -31.74 -17.40
N ASP A 918 15.65 -32.92 -16.87
CA ASP A 918 17.02 -33.43 -16.83
C ASP A 918 17.61 -33.67 -18.23
N PRO A 919 18.95 -33.79 -18.35
CA PRO A 919 19.63 -33.93 -19.64
C PRO A 919 19.19 -35.17 -20.43
N ALA A 920 18.97 -36.31 -19.76
CA ALA A 920 18.63 -37.56 -20.45
C ALA A 920 17.23 -37.47 -21.05
N THR A 921 16.24 -37.02 -20.28
CA THR A 921 14.86 -36.81 -20.79
C THR A 921 14.84 -35.82 -21.95
N ARG A 922 15.63 -34.74 -21.88
CA ARG A 922 15.70 -33.77 -22.97
C ARG A 922 16.35 -34.33 -24.24
N ARG A 923 17.38 -35.17 -24.12
CA ARG A 923 17.95 -35.92 -25.26
C ARG A 923 16.93 -36.84 -25.91
N THR A 924 16.08 -37.50 -25.14
CA THR A 924 14.99 -38.31 -25.71
C THR A 924 13.97 -37.45 -26.44
N LYS A 925 13.57 -36.30 -25.86
CA LYS A 925 12.59 -35.38 -26.47
C LYS A 925 13.12 -34.70 -27.74
N ARG A 926 14.39 -34.28 -27.74
CA ARG A 926 15.06 -33.53 -28.81
C ARG A 926 16.54 -33.93 -28.92
N PRO A 927 16.86 -35.04 -29.62
CA PRO A 927 18.23 -35.56 -29.74
C PRO A 927 19.20 -34.56 -30.38
N ASP A 928 18.69 -33.68 -31.23
CA ASP A 928 19.42 -32.64 -31.94
C ASP A 928 19.90 -31.50 -31.01
N LEU A 929 19.25 -31.30 -29.85
CA LEU A 929 19.42 -30.10 -29.01
C LEU A 929 19.87 -30.35 -27.57
N ALA A 930 20.21 -31.59 -27.19
CA ALA A 930 20.59 -31.93 -25.82
C ALA A 930 21.94 -32.66 -25.69
#